data_AF-A0A7C5MW50-F1
#
_entry.id   AF-A0A7C5MW50-F1
#
_cell.length_a   1.000
_cell.length_b   1.000
_cell.length_c   1.000
_cell.angle_alpha   90.00
_cell.angle_beta   90.00
_cell.angle_gamma   90.00
#
_symmetry.space_group_name_H-M   'P 1'
#
loop_
_entity.id
_entity.type
_entity.pdbx_description
1 polymer ?
#
loop_
_entity_poly.entity_id
_entity_poly.type
_entity_poly.pdbx_seq_one_letter_code
_entity_poly.pdbx_strand_id
1 'polypeptide(L)'
;MKQRLAGLFSLLAFLMVAGLVQAQPSKTLPTNPGEFIAELSAQLKKFGNKEVQQYAESFEEKWTVGKFTNREQERFISQVNIMLLKNYSPNPDVLNYVRTFDAIKKEEAFAKIDPEQFFLATDSCVLLMDRKRTSKFFSFMQEFVATGKAFKTSNASWQFTQADPQLKFGTFLNTDLGKKVSFPYLTFSGTDLKYRNSKDSTLITGTHGDFNIMNKMFNGEGGKIDWSKMKLNAAAVYCELFDYGLNLNYSFVKIDTVLFHYAGLIDKPLKGKFEDINKGYQDINKANYPYFRSYDGGVVIENFIPNVRYEGGFSLRGIRKIGSAFFKEVEIEDVAAPDEDEEEVVEVTEEDDFGYEYDDNAYYLDEEDEGYVEDTWGDEEDMESESEDELGGGDFDEMDMDFLSKEVKLFKAQLTIFRQGERAMNLRANEFVLDLKTLVSRRTEVALYLNKEDSISHPSVEVIYNVDSMEVYLIKNVKDKLARQPFVSPYHNYYLYFDAIRWRQNTNIIEFTSLIDRENQTSAIESKDFFKKQRWNQFKGILRFNPIGAIYRYTSLHPGEEIYAQSIIDEYKLPDQLTALEFALVDVEGSGFINYDKKTGEITPLDKLFDWAKGARGRKDYDAIQVISQVKAGNNAELDLDNLNIDMYGVAFFPLSDSQFVRVLPNQSHVKVKKNRDME
;
A
#
# COMPACT_ATOMS: atom_id res chain seq x y z
N MET A 1 -101.36 -1.06 50.34
CA MET A 1 -99.91 -1.02 50.61
C MET A 1 -99.56 0.42 50.99
N LYS A 2 -99.85 0.90 52.20
CA LYS A 2 -99.04 0.81 53.43
C LYS A 2 -97.52 0.83 53.18
N GLN A 3 -96.69 1.71 53.76
CA GLN A 3 -96.83 3.00 54.47
C GLN A 3 -95.43 3.36 55.02
N ARG A 4 -95.06 4.66 55.00
CA ARG A 4 -94.36 5.42 56.09
C ARG A 4 -92.91 5.04 56.48
N LEU A 5 -92.09 5.88 57.13
CA LEU A 5 -91.86 7.32 57.35
C LEU A 5 -90.78 7.38 58.46
N ALA A 6 -89.98 8.45 58.54
CA ALA A 6 -89.08 8.83 59.67
C ALA A 6 -87.81 7.96 59.86
N GLY A 7 -86.69 8.43 60.41
CA GLY A 7 -86.31 9.70 61.04
C GLY A 7 -84.96 9.52 61.77
N LEU A 8 -84.23 10.64 61.91
CA LEU A 8 -83.30 11.04 62.99
C LEU A 8 -82.69 9.99 63.99
N PHE A 9 -81.38 10.19 64.25
CA PHE A 9 -80.61 9.86 65.48
C PHE A 9 -80.24 8.41 65.83
N SER A 10 -78.94 8.10 65.70
CA SER A 10 -78.08 7.48 66.73
C SER A 10 -76.63 7.56 66.22
N LEU A 11 -75.79 8.51 66.64
CA LEU A 11 -75.04 8.58 67.90
C LEU A 11 -74.30 7.27 68.26
N LEU A 12 -72.96 7.41 68.36
CA LEU A 12 -71.96 6.55 69.01
C LEU A 12 -71.67 5.15 68.43
N ALA A 13 -70.67 5.10 67.55
CA ALA A 13 -69.63 4.06 67.56
C ALA A 13 -68.31 4.66 67.05
N PHE A 14 -67.80 5.67 67.75
CA PHE A 14 -66.42 6.14 67.59
C PHE A 14 -65.52 5.20 68.39
N LEU A 15 -65.12 4.09 67.77
CA LEU A 15 -64.11 3.19 68.31
C LEU A 15 -62.90 3.27 67.39
N MET A 16 -61.83 3.83 67.96
CA MET A 16 -60.51 4.00 67.37
C MET A 16 -60.11 2.80 66.51
N VAL A 17 -60.04 3.01 65.20
CA VAL A 17 -59.02 2.33 64.40
C VAL A 17 -57.90 3.34 64.29
N ALA A 18 -56.92 3.22 65.18
CA ALA A 18 -55.60 3.75 64.95
C ALA A 18 -55.13 3.16 63.61
N GLY A 19 -55.24 3.95 62.55
CA GLY A 19 -54.59 3.64 61.29
C GLY A 19 -53.10 3.59 61.59
N LEU A 20 -52.56 2.38 61.63
CA LEU A 20 -51.15 2.13 61.34
C LEU A 20 -50.91 2.71 59.94
N VAL A 21 -50.53 3.97 59.88
CA VAL A 21 -49.82 4.53 58.74
C VAL A 21 -48.48 3.79 58.75
N GLN A 22 -48.43 2.64 58.10
CA GLN A 22 -47.16 2.17 57.56
C GLN A 22 -46.75 3.22 56.54
N ALA A 23 -45.89 4.14 56.98
CA ALA A 23 -45.14 4.99 56.08
C ALA A 23 -44.52 4.06 55.03
N GLN A 24 -44.80 4.32 53.75
CA GLN A 24 -44.05 3.69 52.68
C GLN A 24 -42.56 3.84 53.01
N PRO A 25 -41.75 2.77 52.97
CA PRO A 25 -40.33 2.90 53.26
C PRO A 25 -39.77 4.01 52.37
N SER A 26 -39.14 5.01 52.99
CA SER A 26 -38.58 6.14 52.25
C SER A 26 -37.62 5.59 51.21
N LYS A 27 -37.77 6.04 49.97
CA LYS A 27 -36.90 5.61 48.88
C LYS A 27 -35.45 6.10 49.07
N THR A 28 -35.26 7.08 49.95
CA THR A 28 -33.98 7.70 50.31
C THR A 28 -33.51 7.23 51.68
N LEU A 29 -32.20 7.32 51.90
CA LEU A 29 -31.51 7.13 53.16
C LEU A 29 -31.43 8.44 53.97
N PRO A 30 -31.17 8.37 55.30
CA PRO A 30 -30.96 9.53 56.17
C PRO A 30 -29.88 10.48 55.66
N THR A 31 -29.98 11.77 55.99
CA THR A 31 -28.97 12.77 55.62
C THR A 31 -27.87 12.93 56.67
N ASN A 32 -28.10 12.47 57.91
CA ASN A 32 -27.07 12.45 58.95
C ASN A 32 -25.98 11.43 58.58
N PRO A 33 -24.68 11.80 58.54
CA PRO A 33 -23.62 10.90 58.09
C PRO A 33 -23.47 9.60 58.88
N GLY A 34 -23.76 9.60 60.18
CA GLY A 34 -23.65 8.41 61.03
C GLY A 34 -24.82 7.44 60.83
N GLU A 35 -26.05 7.97 60.74
CA GLU A 35 -27.25 7.15 60.47
C GLU A 35 -27.25 6.63 59.04
N PHE A 36 -26.81 7.46 58.09
CA PHE A 36 -26.71 7.11 56.67
C PHE A 36 -25.84 5.89 56.44
N ILE A 37 -24.62 5.86 57.01
CA ILE A 37 -23.67 4.79 56.72
C ILE A 37 -24.15 3.44 57.29
N ALA A 38 -24.77 3.46 58.48
CA ALA A 38 -25.35 2.27 59.10
C ALA A 38 -26.49 1.70 58.24
N GLU A 39 -27.37 2.56 57.72
CA GLU A 39 -28.48 2.11 56.87
C GLU A 39 -28.01 1.68 55.47
N LEU A 40 -27.05 2.39 54.86
CA LEU A 40 -26.43 2.00 53.59
C LEU A 40 -25.79 0.62 53.71
N SER A 41 -25.00 0.39 54.77
CA SER A 41 -24.38 -0.89 55.09
C SER A 41 -25.43 -2.00 55.24
N ALA A 42 -26.50 -1.76 56.00
CA ALA A 42 -27.60 -2.70 56.17
C ALA A 42 -28.32 -3.03 54.84
N GLN A 43 -28.57 -2.03 53.99
CA GLN A 43 -29.16 -2.24 52.67
C GLN A 43 -28.24 -3.06 51.76
N LEU A 44 -26.95 -2.74 51.69
CA LEU A 44 -25.98 -3.48 50.89
C LEU A 44 -25.85 -4.94 51.35
N LYS A 45 -25.84 -5.18 52.67
CA LYS A 45 -25.79 -6.53 53.25
C LYS A 45 -27.02 -7.36 52.94
N LYS A 46 -28.20 -6.76 52.99
CA LYS A 46 -29.49 -7.43 52.71
C LYS A 46 -29.55 -8.00 51.30
N PHE A 47 -28.97 -7.31 50.32
CA PHE A 47 -29.00 -7.69 48.91
C PHE A 47 -27.67 -8.24 48.40
N GLY A 48 -26.68 -8.44 49.27
CA GLY A 48 -25.30 -8.82 48.93
C GLY A 48 -24.95 -10.27 49.25
N ASN A 49 -24.00 -10.84 48.51
CA ASN A 49 -23.34 -12.10 48.89
C ASN A 49 -22.35 -11.85 50.05
N LYS A 50 -21.67 -12.90 50.54
CA LYS A 50 -20.69 -12.80 51.64
C LYS A 50 -19.58 -11.76 51.37
N GLU A 51 -19.12 -11.63 50.13
CA GLU A 51 -18.10 -10.64 49.75
C GLU A 51 -18.63 -9.21 49.81
N VAL A 52 -19.87 -8.98 49.36
CA VAL A 52 -20.52 -7.67 49.45
C VAL A 52 -20.76 -7.28 50.91
N GLN A 53 -21.15 -8.25 51.75
CA GLN A 53 -21.34 -8.02 53.19
C GLN A 53 -20.03 -7.58 53.86
N GLN A 54 -18.93 -8.30 53.60
CA GLN A 54 -17.59 -7.94 54.10
C GLN A 54 -17.12 -6.57 53.57
N TYR A 55 -17.38 -6.28 52.29
CA TYR A 55 -17.03 -4.99 51.71
C TYR A 55 -17.81 -3.83 52.36
N ALA A 56 -19.11 -4.01 52.59
CA ALA A 56 -19.94 -3.00 53.25
C ALA A 56 -19.44 -2.69 54.67
N GLU A 57 -19.05 -3.71 55.44
CA GLU A 57 -18.45 -3.55 56.78
C GLU A 57 -17.14 -2.77 56.73
N SER A 58 -16.25 -3.14 55.80
CA SER A 58 -14.98 -2.42 55.62
C SER A 58 -15.19 -0.96 55.22
N PHE A 59 -16.19 -0.67 54.38
CA PHE A 59 -16.51 0.69 53.98
C PHE A 59 -17.10 1.53 55.13
N GLU A 60 -17.98 0.93 55.94
CA GLU A 60 -18.55 1.54 57.15
C GLU A 60 -17.47 1.88 58.20
N GLU A 61 -16.50 0.98 58.39
CA GLU A 61 -15.33 1.24 59.25
C GLU A 61 -14.50 2.44 58.74
N LYS A 62 -14.18 2.48 57.43
CA LYS A 62 -13.44 3.61 56.84
C LYS A 62 -14.19 4.93 57.02
N TRP A 63 -15.51 4.91 56.89
CA TRP A 63 -16.36 6.08 57.06
C TRP A 63 -16.31 6.63 58.49
N THR A 64 -16.38 5.74 59.48
CA THR A 64 -16.38 6.10 60.91
C THR A 64 -15.01 6.53 61.42
N VAL A 65 -13.91 5.99 60.87
CA VAL A 65 -12.52 6.38 61.19
C VAL A 65 -12.12 7.73 60.56
N GLY A 66 -13.00 8.37 59.78
CA GLY A 66 -12.79 9.72 59.26
C GLY A 66 -11.89 9.78 58.02
N LYS A 67 -11.88 8.72 57.18
CA LYS A 67 -11.14 8.71 55.89
C LYS A 67 -11.72 9.67 54.83
N PHE A 68 -12.94 10.18 55.04
CA PHE A 68 -13.64 11.10 54.14
C PHE A 68 -13.91 12.43 54.86
N THR A 69 -13.74 13.55 54.15
CA THR A 69 -14.03 14.88 54.68
C THR A 69 -15.54 15.12 54.81
N ASN A 70 -15.96 16.06 55.67
CA ASN A 70 -17.38 16.41 55.84
C ASN A 70 -18.06 16.76 54.51
N ARG A 71 -17.40 17.55 53.65
CA ARG A 71 -17.91 17.93 52.32
C ARG A 71 -18.08 16.71 51.41
N GLU A 72 -17.12 15.78 51.43
CA GLU A 72 -17.21 14.53 50.66
C GLU A 72 -18.35 13.65 51.16
N GLN A 73 -18.54 13.53 52.48
CA GLN A 73 -19.65 12.79 53.06
C GLN A 73 -21.00 13.39 52.63
N GLU A 74 -21.17 14.71 52.72
CA GLU A 74 -22.39 15.40 52.28
C GLU A 74 -22.69 15.17 50.79
N ARG A 75 -21.69 15.33 49.91
CA ARG A 75 -21.83 15.09 48.47
C ARG A 75 -22.16 13.61 48.20
N PHE A 76 -21.49 12.69 48.88
CA PHE A 76 -21.71 11.25 48.71
C PHE A 76 -23.13 10.85 49.11
N ILE A 77 -23.62 11.31 50.27
CA ILE A 77 -24.99 11.05 50.76
C ILE A 77 -26.02 11.58 49.76
N SER A 78 -25.84 12.82 49.31
CA SER A 78 -26.71 13.45 48.32
C SER A 78 -26.81 12.61 47.04
N GLN A 79 -25.67 12.18 46.52
CA GLN A 79 -25.60 11.42 45.27
C GLN A 79 -26.22 10.02 45.40
N VAL A 80 -26.01 9.30 46.50
CA VAL A 80 -26.69 8.02 46.75
C VAL A 80 -28.20 8.20 46.77
N ASN A 81 -28.69 9.23 47.46
CA ASN A 81 -30.13 9.52 47.51
C ASN A 81 -30.70 9.89 46.13
N ILE A 82 -29.97 10.65 45.31
CA ILE A 82 -30.36 10.92 43.92
C ILE A 82 -30.43 9.62 43.10
N MET A 83 -29.44 8.73 43.24
CA MET A 83 -29.43 7.43 42.56
C MET A 83 -30.66 6.59 42.95
N LEU A 84 -30.96 6.48 44.24
CA LEU A 84 -32.13 5.72 44.72
C LEU A 84 -33.44 6.33 44.20
N LEU A 85 -33.57 7.65 44.22
CA LEU A 85 -34.74 8.35 43.65
C LEU A 85 -34.91 8.05 42.16
N LYS A 86 -33.80 7.93 41.42
CA LYS A 86 -33.74 7.55 40.00
C LYS A 86 -33.87 6.04 39.74
N ASN A 87 -34.24 5.24 40.75
CA ASN A 87 -34.43 3.79 40.65
C ASN A 87 -33.16 3.00 40.30
N TYR A 88 -31.99 3.50 40.69
CA TYR A 88 -30.79 2.66 40.74
C TYR A 88 -30.92 1.69 41.92
N SER A 89 -30.59 0.42 41.72
CA SER A 89 -30.73 -0.58 42.77
C SER A 89 -29.58 -0.46 43.80
N PRO A 90 -29.82 -0.76 45.09
CA PRO A 90 -28.74 -0.80 46.08
C PRO A 90 -27.57 -1.71 45.65
N ASN A 91 -27.89 -2.86 45.06
CA ASN A 91 -26.94 -3.78 44.42
C ASN A 91 -27.47 -4.13 43.01
N PRO A 92 -26.67 -3.99 41.92
CA PRO A 92 -25.25 -3.60 41.89
C PRO A 92 -24.96 -2.11 41.75
N ASP A 93 -25.96 -1.26 41.49
CA ASP A 93 -25.68 0.10 41.04
C ASP A 93 -25.05 1.02 42.10
N VAL A 94 -25.70 1.16 43.25
CA VAL A 94 -25.16 1.99 44.36
C VAL A 94 -23.87 1.38 44.89
N LEU A 95 -23.78 0.05 44.97
CA LEU A 95 -22.55 -0.65 45.33
C LEU A 95 -21.38 -0.31 44.38
N ASN A 96 -21.61 -0.25 43.07
CA ASN A 96 -20.57 0.12 42.10
C ASN A 96 -20.11 1.57 42.29
N TYR A 97 -21.04 2.48 42.59
CA TYR A 97 -20.70 3.85 42.95
C TYR A 97 -19.84 3.90 44.22
N VAL A 98 -20.26 3.22 45.29
CA VAL A 98 -19.50 3.11 46.57
C VAL A 98 -18.09 2.59 46.33
N ARG A 99 -17.95 1.52 45.54
CA ARG A 99 -16.66 0.93 45.17
C ARG A 99 -15.77 1.87 44.39
N THR A 100 -16.36 2.64 43.48
CA THR A 100 -15.62 3.62 42.68
C THR A 100 -15.11 4.77 43.55
N PHE A 101 -15.96 5.31 44.42
CA PHE A 101 -15.56 6.37 45.34
C PHE A 101 -14.47 5.90 46.32
N ASP A 102 -14.62 4.72 46.94
CA ASP A 102 -13.58 4.13 47.79
C ASP A 102 -12.27 3.94 47.01
N ALA A 103 -12.33 3.45 45.77
CA ALA A 103 -11.14 3.27 44.92
C ALA A 103 -10.41 4.59 44.63
N ILE A 104 -11.14 5.68 44.33
CA ILE A 104 -10.56 7.01 44.10
C ILE A 104 -9.84 7.53 45.34
N LYS A 105 -10.35 7.21 46.54
CA LYS A 105 -9.78 7.65 47.82
C LYS A 105 -8.61 6.79 48.32
N LYS A 106 -8.26 5.68 47.65
CA LYS A 106 -7.12 4.85 48.04
C LYS A 106 -5.80 5.59 47.84
N GLU A 107 -4.97 5.58 48.88
CA GLU A 107 -3.62 6.17 48.86
C GLU A 107 -2.75 5.52 47.77
N GLU A 108 -2.93 4.21 47.52
CA GLU A 108 -2.20 3.43 46.50
C GLU A 108 -2.81 3.50 45.09
N ALA A 109 -3.87 4.28 44.87
CA ALA A 109 -4.47 4.41 43.54
C ALA A 109 -3.45 4.92 42.50
N PHE A 110 -3.40 4.29 41.34
CA PHE A 110 -2.55 4.69 40.22
C PHE A 110 -3.00 6.05 39.67
N ALA A 111 -4.29 6.16 39.30
CA ALA A 111 -4.83 7.42 38.81
C ALA A 111 -5.52 8.20 39.95
N LYS A 112 -5.02 9.39 40.25
CA LYS A 112 -5.56 10.34 41.21
C LYS A 112 -6.61 11.21 40.53
N ILE A 113 -7.88 10.92 40.81
CA ILE A 113 -9.02 11.69 40.33
C ILE A 113 -9.47 12.63 41.44
N ASP A 114 -9.68 13.90 41.11
CA ASP A 114 -10.27 14.85 42.05
C ASP A 114 -11.68 14.40 42.47
N PRO A 115 -11.97 14.23 43.78
CA PRO A 115 -13.27 13.81 44.25
C PRO A 115 -14.44 14.69 43.78
N GLU A 116 -14.27 16.01 43.67
CA GLU A 116 -15.31 16.91 43.18
C GLU A 116 -15.59 16.66 41.69
N GLN A 117 -14.56 16.42 40.88
CA GLN A 117 -14.73 16.03 39.47
C GLN A 117 -15.52 14.72 39.34
N PHE A 118 -15.22 13.76 40.20
CA PHE A 118 -15.97 12.50 40.25
C PHE A 118 -17.44 12.71 40.64
N PHE A 119 -17.73 13.53 41.65
CA PHE A 119 -19.10 13.84 42.03
C PHE A 119 -19.85 14.53 40.88
N LEU A 120 -19.27 15.55 40.25
CA LEU A 120 -19.89 16.29 39.13
C LEU A 120 -20.14 15.41 37.90
N ALA A 121 -19.17 14.57 37.54
CA ALA A 121 -19.32 13.63 36.43
C ALA A 121 -20.41 12.60 36.75
N THR A 122 -20.46 12.10 37.98
CA THR A 122 -21.46 11.11 38.41
C THR A 122 -22.86 11.70 38.43
N ASP A 123 -23.05 12.94 38.91
CA ASP A 123 -24.34 13.65 38.86
C ASP A 123 -24.85 13.71 37.42
N SER A 124 -23.96 14.08 36.49
CA SER A 124 -24.26 14.17 35.07
C SER A 124 -24.58 12.80 34.45
N CYS A 125 -23.83 11.75 34.79
CA CYS A 125 -24.11 10.39 34.35
C CYS A 125 -25.50 9.91 34.83
N VAL A 126 -25.82 10.11 36.11
CA VAL A 126 -27.09 9.68 36.69
C VAL A 126 -28.29 10.42 36.07
N LEU A 127 -28.10 11.69 35.72
CA LEU A 127 -29.16 12.54 35.15
C LEU A 127 -29.35 12.37 33.63
N LEU A 128 -28.27 12.18 32.87
CA LEU A 128 -28.26 12.28 31.41
C LEU A 128 -27.99 10.96 30.68
N MET A 129 -27.56 9.90 31.38
CA MET A 129 -27.30 8.58 30.81
C MET A 129 -28.24 7.52 31.37
N ASP A 130 -28.42 6.43 30.63
CA ASP A 130 -29.14 5.26 31.13
C ASP A 130 -28.30 4.48 32.18
N ARG A 131 -29.01 3.69 32.99
CA ARG A 131 -28.41 2.91 34.09
C ARG A 131 -27.26 2.00 33.65
N LYS A 132 -27.37 1.38 32.46
CA LYS A 132 -26.34 0.47 31.93
C LYS A 132 -25.07 1.24 31.60
N ARG A 133 -25.20 2.42 30.98
CA ARG A 133 -24.07 3.28 30.67
C ARG A 133 -23.43 3.87 31.93
N THR A 134 -24.21 4.28 32.93
CA THR A 134 -23.70 4.73 34.23
C THR A 134 -22.94 3.62 34.97
N SER A 135 -23.46 2.40 34.96
CA SER A 135 -22.78 1.23 35.55
C SER A 135 -21.46 0.90 34.84
N LYS A 136 -21.40 1.03 33.50
CA LYS A 136 -20.14 0.91 32.73
C LYS A 136 -19.12 1.98 33.13
N PHE A 137 -19.55 3.22 33.34
CA PHE A 137 -18.67 4.29 33.80
C PHE A 137 -18.02 3.94 35.15
N PHE A 138 -18.79 3.51 36.16
CA PHE A 138 -18.23 3.08 37.45
C PHE A 138 -17.28 1.90 37.33
N SER A 139 -17.64 0.90 36.52
CA SER A 139 -16.80 -0.28 36.30
C SER A 139 -15.47 0.09 35.64
N PHE A 140 -15.51 1.01 34.67
CA PHE A 140 -14.31 1.54 34.03
C PHE A 140 -13.44 2.29 35.05
N MET A 141 -14.03 3.21 35.83
CA MET A 141 -13.30 4.04 36.78
C MET A 141 -12.59 3.18 37.84
N GLN A 142 -13.21 2.10 38.31
CA GLN A 142 -12.56 1.17 39.26
C GLN A 142 -11.27 0.55 38.69
N GLU A 143 -11.29 0.05 37.44
CA GLU A 143 -10.09 -0.53 36.80
C GLU A 143 -9.07 0.56 36.46
N PHE A 144 -9.52 1.70 35.92
CA PHE A 144 -8.64 2.79 35.50
C PHE A 144 -7.92 3.43 36.68
N VAL A 145 -8.61 3.72 37.78
CA VAL A 145 -8.01 4.27 39.00
C VAL A 145 -6.99 3.31 39.60
N ALA A 146 -7.27 2.00 39.57
CA ALA A 146 -6.37 1.00 40.12
C ALA A 146 -5.11 0.76 39.25
N THR A 147 -5.20 0.92 37.93
CA THR A 147 -4.16 0.39 37.02
C THR A 147 -3.72 1.34 35.89
N GLY A 148 -4.42 2.44 35.66
CA GLY A 148 -4.26 3.31 34.48
C GLY A 148 -4.72 2.67 33.17
N LYS A 149 -5.32 1.47 33.21
CA LYS A 149 -5.71 0.74 31.99
C LYS A 149 -7.06 1.22 31.49
N ALA A 150 -7.07 1.75 30.27
CA ALA A 150 -8.29 2.13 29.56
C ALA A 150 -8.98 0.92 28.90
N PHE A 151 -8.21 -0.12 28.60
CA PHE A 151 -8.69 -1.38 28.05
C PHE A 151 -7.86 -2.53 28.60
N LYS A 152 -8.53 -3.66 28.89
CA LYS A 152 -7.87 -4.87 29.36
C LYS A 152 -8.67 -6.12 28.98
N THR A 153 -7.96 -7.13 28.51
CA THR A 153 -8.41 -8.52 28.39
C THR A 153 -7.39 -9.42 29.10
N SER A 154 -7.53 -10.75 28.98
CA SER A 154 -6.55 -11.69 29.51
C SER A 154 -5.15 -11.50 28.90
N ASN A 155 -5.07 -11.10 27.62
CA ASN A 155 -3.83 -11.09 26.86
C ASN A 155 -3.43 -9.72 26.29
N ALA A 156 -4.24 -8.68 26.46
CA ALA A 156 -3.95 -7.35 25.91
C ALA A 156 -4.41 -6.21 26.82
N SER A 157 -3.73 -5.08 26.76
CA SER A 157 -4.18 -3.86 27.45
C SER A 157 -3.70 -2.58 26.76
N TRP A 158 -4.52 -1.52 26.89
CA TRP A 158 -4.10 -0.13 26.70
C TRP A 158 -4.00 0.54 28.06
N GLN A 159 -2.90 1.26 28.29
CA GLN A 159 -2.62 1.95 29.55
C GLN A 159 -2.12 3.37 29.27
N PHE A 160 -2.64 4.33 30.03
CA PHE A 160 -2.13 5.70 30.11
C PHE A 160 -1.13 5.80 31.27
N THR A 161 -0.04 6.56 31.10
CA THR A 161 0.98 6.73 32.16
C THR A 161 0.74 7.93 33.06
N GLN A 162 -0.02 8.94 32.61
CA GLN A 162 -0.37 10.09 33.45
C GLN A 162 -1.18 9.63 34.68
N ALA A 163 -0.70 10.05 35.85
CA ALA A 163 -1.30 9.68 37.12
C ALA A 163 -2.52 10.54 37.48
N ASP A 164 -2.71 11.74 36.94
CA ASP A 164 -3.70 12.72 37.41
C ASP A 164 -4.56 13.35 36.28
N PRO A 165 -5.23 12.52 35.44
CA PRO A 165 -6.10 13.06 34.40
C PRO A 165 -7.32 13.78 34.99
N GLN A 166 -7.85 14.75 34.23
CA GLN A 166 -9.04 15.49 34.63
C GLN A 166 -10.29 14.73 34.17
N LEU A 167 -11.18 14.40 35.11
CA LEU A 167 -12.45 13.76 34.80
C LEU A 167 -13.52 14.82 34.51
N LYS A 168 -14.15 14.72 33.34
CA LYS A 168 -15.18 15.66 32.89
C LYS A 168 -16.38 14.93 32.30
N PHE A 169 -17.46 15.67 32.10
CA PHE A 169 -18.65 15.21 31.41
C PHE A 169 -19.06 16.24 30.36
N GLY A 170 -19.38 15.78 29.15
CA GLY A 170 -19.74 16.66 28.05
C GLY A 170 -20.95 16.14 27.28
N THR A 171 -21.62 17.06 26.58
CA THR A 171 -22.67 16.75 25.61
C THR A 171 -22.23 17.25 24.25
N PHE A 172 -22.07 16.33 23.31
CA PHE A 172 -21.51 16.59 22.00
C PHE A 172 -22.55 16.29 20.91
N LEU A 173 -22.51 17.01 19.80
CA LEU A 173 -23.35 16.68 18.65
C LEU A 173 -22.70 15.52 17.89
N ASN A 174 -23.41 14.40 17.76
CA ASN A 174 -23.02 13.36 16.83
C ASN A 174 -23.54 13.77 15.44
N THR A 175 -22.61 14.09 14.54
CA THR A 175 -22.91 14.56 13.17
C THR A 175 -23.61 13.49 12.35
N ASP A 176 -23.25 12.22 12.52
CA ASP A 176 -23.81 11.11 11.74
C ASP A 176 -25.27 10.82 12.11
N LEU A 177 -25.62 10.98 13.39
CA LEU A 177 -26.96 10.71 13.92
C LEU A 177 -27.83 11.97 14.06
N GLY A 178 -27.25 13.16 13.86
CA GLY A 178 -27.90 14.45 14.12
C GLY A 178 -28.38 14.60 15.58
N LYS A 179 -27.83 13.84 16.53
CA LYS A 179 -28.30 13.74 17.91
C LYS A 179 -27.22 14.14 18.90
N LYS A 180 -27.63 14.82 19.98
CA LYS A 180 -26.75 15.10 21.12
C LYS A 180 -26.47 13.81 21.89
N VAL A 181 -25.19 13.53 22.12
CA VAL A 181 -24.73 12.39 22.90
C VAL A 181 -23.92 12.91 24.08
N SER A 182 -24.32 12.49 25.28
CA SER A 182 -23.65 12.87 26.52
C SER A 182 -22.81 11.71 27.05
N PHE A 183 -21.58 11.98 27.50
CA PHE A 183 -20.68 10.98 28.08
C PHE A 183 -19.58 11.59 28.95
N PRO A 184 -19.05 10.82 29.93
CA PRO A 184 -17.86 11.18 30.66
C PRO A 184 -16.60 10.90 29.84
N TYR A 185 -15.57 11.73 30.03
CA TYR A 185 -14.27 11.61 29.39
C TYR A 185 -13.15 12.05 30.34
N LEU A 186 -11.94 11.56 30.06
CA LEU A 186 -10.72 11.96 30.77
C LEU A 186 -9.90 12.86 29.87
N THR A 187 -9.52 14.05 30.35
CA THR A 187 -8.56 14.93 29.68
C THR A 187 -7.16 14.67 30.23
N PHE A 188 -6.21 14.39 29.36
CA PHE A 188 -4.80 14.23 29.64
C PHE A 188 -4.03 15.47 29.16
N SER A 189 -3.18 16.03 30.02
CA SER A 189 -2.32 17.17 29.67
C SER A 189 -0.96 16.75 29.13
N GLY A 190 -0.58 15.49 29.37
CA GLY A 190 0.67 14.89 28.89
C GLY A 190 0.80 13.47 29.43
N THR A 191 0.74 12.49 28.55
CA THR A 191 0.69 11.06 28.89
C THR A 191 1.40 10.24 27.81
N ASP A 192 1.88 9.07 28.20
CA ASP A 192 2.24 8.03 27.25
C ASP A 192 1.08 7.03 27.16
N LEU A 193 0.75 6.65 25.93
CA LEU A 193 -0.25 5.65 25.65
C LEU A 193 0.42 4.36 25.18
N LYS A 194 0.30 3.33 26.01
CA LYS A 194 0.98 2.04 25.78
C LYS A 194 -0.01 0.93 25.51
N TYR A 195 0.13 0.29 24.36
CA TYR A 195 -0.46 -1.01 24.08
C TYR A 195 0.54 -2.12 24.37
N ARG A 196 0.08 -3.23 24.94
CA ARG A 196 0.86 -4.46 25.05
C ARG A 196 0.00 -5.69 24.93
N ASN A 197 0.52 -6.71 24.27
CA ASN A 197 0.04 -8.09 24.36
C ASN A 197 1.20 -9.07 24.59
N SER A 198 0.95 -10.37 24.51
CA SER A 198 1.99 -11.40 24.71
C SER A 198 3.05 -11.47 23.61
N LYS A 199 2.78 -10.88 22.43
CA LYS A 199 3.62 -10.95 21.24
C LYS A 199 4.32 -9.64 20.91
N ASP A 200 3.71 -8.50 21.24
CA ASP A 200 4.08 -7.20 20.71
C ASP A 200 3.57 -6.03 21.57
N SER A 201 4.05 -4.83 21.27
CA SER A 201 3.64 -3.57 21.92
C SER A 201 3.74 -2.37 20.98
N THR A 202 2.97 -1.33 21.30
CA THR A 202 3.06 0.00 20.70
C THR A 202 3.14 1.03 21.82
N LEU A 203 3.96 2.06 21.64
CA LEU A 203 4.10 3.16 22.59
C LEU A 203 3.98 4.48 21.83
N ILE A 204 3.01 5.30 22.22
CA ILE A 204 2.94 6.71 21.85
C ILE A 204 3.39 7.51 23.07
N THR A 205 4.41 8.35 22.92
CA THR A 205 5.00 9.12 24.01
C THR A 205 4.58 10.58 23.96
N GLY A 206 4.37 11.19 25.13
CA GLY A 206 4.14 12.64 25.27
C GLY A 206 2.95 13.18 24.49
N THR A 207 1.86 12.41 24.37
CA THR A 207 0.60 12.87 23.76
C THR A 207 -0.32 13.49 24.82
N HIS A 208 -1.27 14.31 24.40
CA HIS A 208 -2.31 14.87 25.26
C HIS A 208 -3.65 14.79 24.54
N GLY A 209 -4.75 15.06 25.24
CA GLY A 209 -6.09 15.06 24.64
C GLY A 209 -7.14 14.33 25.45
N ASP A 210 -8.26 14.01 24.81
CA ASP A 210 -9.48 13.55 25.47
C ASP A 210 -9.79 12.08 25.18
N PHE A 211 -10.02 11.31 26.25
CA PHE A 211 -10.42 9.91 26.18
C PHE A 211 -11.89 9.73 26.57
N ASN A 212 -12.72 9.34 25.59
CA ASN A 212 -14.10 8.97 25.82
C ASN A 212 -14.20 7.57 26.47
N ILE A 213 -14.65 7.54 27.72
CA ILE A 213 -14.76 6.32 28.52
C ILE A 213 -15.73 5.30 27.90
N MET A 214 -16.78 5.77 27.22
CA MET A 214 -17.90 4.93 26.82
C MET A 214 -17.60 4.09 25.58
N ASN A 215 -16.95 4.69 24.59
CA ASN A 215 -16.58 4.03 23.34
C ASN A 215 -15.07 3.75 23.24
N LYS A 216 -14.27 4.21 24.21
CA LYS A 216 -12.81 4.09 24.25
C LYS A 216 -12.09 4.77 23.08
N MET A 217 -12.68 5.87 22.60
CA MET A 217 -12.07 6.73 21.60
C MET A 217 -11.13 7.71 22.29
N PHE A 218 -9.87 7.72 21.90
CA PHE A 218 -8.89 8.75 22.31
C PHE A 218 -8.69 9.73 21.14
N ASN A 219 -9.01 10.99 21.37
CA ASN A 219 -8.66 12.07 20.46
C ASN A 219 -7.38 12.71 20.99
N GLY A 220 -6.26 12.31 20.41
CA GLY A 220 -4.93 12.72 20.83
C GLY A 220 -4.41 13.86 19.96
N GLU A 221 -3.62 14.72 20.58
CA GLU A 221 -2.90 15.83 19.96
C GLU A 221 -1.41 15.67 20.28
N GLY A 222 -0.57 15.77 19.26
CA GLY A 222 0.87 15.66 19.43
C GLY A 222 1.35 14.27 19.87
N GLY A 223 2.62 14.22 20.27
CA GLY A 223 3.30 13.01 20.73
C GLY A 223 4.20 12.38 19.66
N LYS A 224 4.87 11.29 20.04
CA LYS A 224 5.87 10.61 19.20
C LYS A 224 5.72 9.09 19.24
N ILE A 225 5.94 8.45 18.09
CA ILE A 225 6.03 7.00 17.95
C ILE A 225 7.30 6.63 17.19
N ASP A 226 7.98 5.56 17.58
CA ASP A 226 9.30 5.20 17.04
C ASP A 226 9.40 3.74 16.58
N TRP A 227 10.55 3.39 16.02
CA TRP A 227 10.88 2.04 15.55
C TRP A 227 11.74 1.24 16.56
N SER A 228 11.76 1.60 17.84
CA SER A 228 12.54 0.89 18.86
C SER A 228 12.13 -0.58 19.00
N LYS A 229 10.85 -0.90 18.81
CA LYS A 229 10.35 -2.29 18.75
C LYS A 229 10.98 -3.12 17.62
N MET A 230 11.49 -2.45 16.60
CA MET A 230 12.24 -3.02 15.47
C MET A 230 13.76 -2.89 15.64
N LYS A 231 14.24 -2.58 16.85
CA LYS A 231 15.65 -2.39 17.19
C LYS A 231 16.35 -1.24 16.43
N LEU A 232 15.58 -0.30 15.89
CA LEU A 232 16.14 0.95 15.34
C LEU A 232 16.30 1.98 16.47
N ASN A 233 17.23 2.93 16.29
CA ASN A 233 17.44 4.00 17.25
C ASN A 233 16.23 4.94 17.28
N ALA A 234 15.56 5.05 18.43
CA ALA A 234 14.38 5.88 18.64
C ALA A 234 14.62 7.37 18.37
N ALA A 235 15.84 7.87 18.60
CA ALA A 235 16.19 9.26 18.29
C ALA A 235 16.41 9.51 16.79
N ALA A 236 16.64 8.45 16.01
CA ALA A 236 16.91 8.54 14.58
C ALA A 236 15.66 8.28 13.73
N VAL A 237 14.79 7.35 14.15
CA VAL A 237 13.64 6.88 13.35
C VAL A 237 12.35 6.98 14.15
N TYR A 238 11.58 8.04 13.91
CA TYR A 238 10.34 8.32 14.63
C TYR A 238 9.36 9.13 13.77
N CYS A 239 8.10 9.14 14.19
CA CYS A 239 7.07 10.04 13.69
C CYS A 239 6.66 11.01 14.79
N GLU A 240 6.51 12.29 14.43
CA GLU A 240 5.75 13.26 15.21
C GLU A 240 4.28 13.19 14.78
N LEU A 241 3.39 13.20 15.76
CA LEU A 241 1.96 13.08 15.54
C LEU A 241 1.31 14.47 15.54
N PHE A 242 0.31 14.66 14.69
CA PHE A 242 -0.59 15.82 14.74
C PHE A 242 -1.83 15.45 15.57
N ASP A 243 -3.00 15.91 15.16
CA ASP A 243 -4.27 15.49 15.74
C ASP A 243 -4.66 14.12 15.16
N TYR A 244 -5.07 13.20 16.03
CA TYR A 244 -5.45 11.85 15.61
C TYR A 244 -6.53 11.24 16.51
N GLY A 245 -7.35 10.39 15.91
CA GLY A 245 -8.31 9.55 16.62
C GLY A 245 -7.82 8.12 16.73
N LEU A 246 -7.71 7.58 17.94
CA LEU A 246 -7.37 6.18 18.18
C LEU A 246 -8.44 5.43 19.00
N ASN A 247 -9.01 4.37 18.42
CA ASN A 247 -10.00 3.53 19.11
C ASN A 247 -9.30 2.41 19.89
N LEU A 248 -9.29 2.53 21.22
CA LEU A 248 -8.56 1.63 22.12
C LEU A 248 -9.25 0.28 22.34
N ASN A 249 -10.33 -0.04 21.62
CA ASN A 249 -10.85 -1.40 21.56
C ASN A 249 -10.01 -2.31 20.65
N TYR A 250 -9.19 -1.74 19.78
CA TYR A 250 -8.39 -2.50 18.81
C TYR A 250 -6.90 -2.53 19.18
N SER A 251 -6.17 -3.47 18.58
CA SER A 251 -4.73 -3.67 18.76
C SER A 251 -3.87 -3.00 17.68
N PHE A 252 -4.47 -2.10 16.90
CA PHE A 252 -3.80 -1.38 15.84
C PHE A 252 -3.85 0.13 16.08
N VAL A 253 -2.81 0.80 15.60
CA VAL A 253 -2.73 2.25 15.47
C VAL A 253 -2.72 2.56 13.98
N LYS A 254 -3.60 3.47 13.56
CA LYS A 254 -3.63 4.02 12.21
C LYS A 254 -3.77 5.52 12.34
N ILE A 255 -2.82 6.27 11.81
CA ILE A 255 -2.79 7.72 11.85
C ILE A 255 -2.58 8.20 10.43
N ASP A 256 -3.55 8.95 9.91
CA ASP A 256 -3.53 9.34 8.51
C ASP A 256 -2.37 10.28 8.22
N THR A 257 -2.14 11.29 9.04
CA THR A 257 -1.04 12.25 8.85
C THR A 257 -0.08 12.23 10.02
N VAL A 258 1.19 11.98 9.73
CA VAL A 258 2.34 12.10 10.64
C VAL A 258 3.49 12.81 9.94
N LEU A 259 4.43 13.33 10.72
CA LEU A 259 5.70 13.83 10.22
C LEU A 259 6.82 12.83 10.55
N PHE A 260 7.36 12.15 9.54
CA PHE A 260 8.35 11.08 9.70
C PHE A 260 9.78 11.61 9.58
N HIS A 261 10.63 11.17 10.50
CA HIS A 261 12.05 11.49 10.57
C HIS A 261 12.87 10.20 10.44
N TYR A 262 13.92 10.26 9.61
CA TYR A 262 14.94 9.19 9.51
C TYR A 262 16.34 9.82 9.40
N ALA A 263 16.94 10.12 10.55
CA ALA A 263 18.27 10.69 10.62
C ALA A 263 19.32 9.79 9.96
N GLY A 264 20.18 10.38 9.12
CA GLY A 264 21.21 9.67 8.36
C GLY A 264 20.74 9.03 7.05
N LEU A 265 19.43 9.09 6.74
CA LEU A 265 18.89 8.66 5.44
C LEU A 265 18.11 9.76 4.75
N ILE A 266 17.31 10.52 5.49
CA ILE A 266 16.41 11.55 4.94
C ILE A 266 16.69 12.87 5.64
N ASP A 267 17.07 13.89 4.87
CA ASP A 267 17.42 15.21 5.39
C ASP A 267 16.19 16.04 5.78
N LYS A 268 15.09 15.91 5.02
CA LYS A 268 13.84 16.63 5.23
C LYS A 268 12.73 15.67 5.68
N PRO A 269 12.08 15.92 6.84
CA PRO A 269 11.00 15.05 7.31
C PRO A 269 9.88 14.92 6.29
N LEU A 270 9.28 13.72 6.20
CA LEU A 270 8.26 13.41 5.21
C LEU A 270 6.88 13.35 5.86
N LYS A 271 5.88 14.00 5.25
CA LYS A 271 4.48 13.78 5.62
C LYS A 271 3.98 12.47 5.04
N GLY A 272 3.16 11.76 5.80
CA GLY A 272 2.59 10.52 5.32
C GLY A 272 1.71 9.82 6.34
N LYS A 273 1.36 8.57 6.03
CA LYS A 273 0.51 7.71 6.85
C LYS A 273 1.31 6.74 7.68
N PHE A 274 0.88 6.54 8.93
CA PHE A 274 1.48 5.58 9.86
C PHE A 274 0.48 4.49 10.24
N GLU A 275 0.95 3.24 10.25
CA GLU A 275 0.20 2.09 10.75
C GLU A 275 1.08 1.19 11.63
N ASP A 276 0.55 0.71 12.75
CA ASP A 276 1.17 -0.35 13.56
C ASP A 276 0.10 -1.35 14.00
N ILE A 277 0.29 -2.62 13.68
CA ILE A 277 -0.61 -3.70 14.10
C ILE A 277 0.18 -4.71 14.92
N ASN A 278 -0.21 -4.87 16.18
CA ASN A 278 0.49 -5.69 17.17
C ASN A 278 0.26 -7.20 17.01
N LYS A 279 0.63 -7.76 15.84
CA LYS A 279 0.61 -9.20 15.54
C LYS A 279 1.90 -9.91 15.95
N GLY A 280 2.96 -9.16 16.25
CA GLY A 280 4.33 -9.67 16.43
C GLY A 280 4.95 -10.12 15.11
N TYR A 281 6.21 -10.56 15.18
CA TYR A 281 6.97 -11.08 14.02
C TYR A 281 7.87 -12.26 14.44
N GLN A 282 8.20 -13.13 13.49
CA GLN A 282 9.20 -14.19 13.68
C GLN A 282 10.57 -13.78 13.14
N ASP A 283 10.60 -13.21 11.94
CA ASP A 283 11.79 -12.68 11.28
C ASP A 283 11.63 -11.18 11.10
N ILE A 284 12.61 -10.42 11.61
CA ILE A 284 12.61 -8.97 11.59
C ILE A 284 12.63 -8.41 10.15
N ASN A 285 13.26 -9.12 9.21
CA ASN A 285 13.32 -8.74 7.80
C ASN A 285 11.97 -8.93 7.08
N LYS A 286 11.06 -9.72 7.66
CA LYS A 286 9.71 -9.98 7.14
C LYS A 286 8.61 -9.25 7.91
N ALA A 287 8.98 -8.47 8.93
CA ALA A 287 8.03 -7.68 9.68
C ALA A 287 7.32 -6.67 8.77
N ASN A 288 6.00 -6.53 8.99
CA ASN A 288 5.16 -5.60 8.23
C ASN A 288 4.86 -4.31 9.00
N TYR A 289 5.10 -4.29 10.32
CA TYR A 289 4.80 -3.17 11.20
C TYR A 289 5.97 -2.86 12.13
N PRO A 290 6.17 -1.57 12.49
CA PRO A 290 5.40 -0.41 12.04
C PRO A 290 5.58 -0.11 10.55
N TYR A 291 4.62 0.59 9.96
CA TYR A 291 4.60 0.94 8.54
C TYR A 291 4.37 2.44 8.37
N PHE A 292 5.30 3.08 7.68
CA PHE A 292 5.16 4.45 7.20
C PHE A 292 5.14 4.48 5.68
N ARG A 293 4.29 5.35 5.12
CA ARG A 293 4.24 5.64 3.67
C ARG A 293 4.12 7.15 3.45
N SER A 294 5.04 7.74 2.70
CA SER A 294 4.97 9.16 2.33
C SER A 294 3.78 9.44 1.42
N TYR A 295 3.22 10.65 1.53
CA TYR A 295 2.26 11.15 0.55
C TYR A 295 2.96 11.65 -0.71
N ASP A 296 3.99 12.46 -0.51
CA ASP A 296 4.75 13.03 -1.61
C ASP A 296 5.69 11.98 -2.22
N GLY A 297 5.79 12.05 -3.54
CA GLY A 297 6.79 11.36 -4.33
C GLY A 297 8.04 12.21 -4.57
N GLY A 298 8.93 11.75 -5.45
CA GLY A 298 10.13 12.50 -5.82
C GLY A 298 11.10 12.75 -4.65
N VAL A 299 11.03 11.96 -3.59
CA VAL A 299 11.98 12.00 -2.48
C VAL A 299 13.34 11.60 -3.01
N VAL A 300 14.30 12.52 -2.90
CA VAL A 300 15.70 12.27 -3.27
C VAL A 300 16.48 11.85 -2.04
N ILE A 301 17.19 10.73 -2.14
CA ILE A 301 18.10 10.21 -1.10
C ILE A 301 19.45 9.95 -1.75
N GLU A 302 20.44 10.80 -1.48
CA GLU A 302 21.76 10.74 -2.15
C GLU A 302 22.56 9.48 -1.83
N ASN A 303 22.38 8.91 -0.64
CA ASN A 303 23.05 7.69 -0.20
C ASN A 303 22.04 6.69 0.34
N PHE A 304 21.13 6.24 -0.51
CA PHE A 304 20.11 5.25 -0.12
C PHE A 304 20.76 3.93 0.30
N ILE A 305 21.79 3.57 -0.46
CA ILE A 305 22.90 2.68 -0.11
C ILE A 305 24.20 3.37 -0.54
N PRO A 306 25.38 2.95 -0.07
CA PRO A 306 26.63 3.61 -0.43
C PRO A 306 26.80 3.75 -1.95
N ASN A 307 27.10 4.97 -2.42
CA ASN A 307 27.25 5.34 -3.83
C ASN A 307 25.99 5.16 -4.70
N VAL A 308 24.80 5.16 -4.11
CA VAL A 308 23.54 5.04 -4.86
C VAL A 308 22.55 6.11 -4.44
N ARG A 309 22.24 6.98 -5.40
CA ARG A 309 21.18 7.98 -5.28
C ARG A 309 19.84 7.35 -5.62
N TYR A 310 18.84 7.62 -4.81
CA TYR A 310 17.46 7.21 -5.02
C TYR A 310 16.57 8.43 -5.29
N GLU A 311 15.56 8.25 -6.15
CA GLU A 311 14.51 9.22 -6.40
C GLU A 311 13.15 8.52 -6.56
N GLY A 312 12.16 8.87 -5.72
CA GLY A 312 10.79 8.35 -5.84
C GLY A 312 9.95 8.48 -4.57
N GLY A 313 8.88 7.70 -4.44
CA GLY A 313 8.07 7.64 -3.22
C GLY A 313 8.74 6.78 -2.13
N PHE A 314 8.69 7.20 -0.87
CA PHE A 314 9.37 6.49 0.21
C PHE A 314 8.39 5.81 1.17
N SER A 315 8.74 4.60 1.62
CA SER A 315 8.03 3.91 2.69
C SER A 315 9.00 3.12 3.57
N LEU A 316 8.66 2.97 4.85
CA LEU A 316 9.40 2.13 5.79
C LEU A 316 8.45 1.07 6.35
N ARG A 317 8.66 -0.20 5.99
CA ARG A 317 7.83 -1.34 6.41
C ARG A 317 8.63 -2.28 7.30
N GLY A 318 8.34 -2.26 8.60
CA GLY A 318 9.22 -2.85 9.60
C GLY A 318 10.58 -2.14 9.51
N ILE A 319 11.63 -2.87 9.13
CA ILE A 319 12.95 -2.30 8.85
C ILE A 319 13.26 -2.13 7.35
N ARG A 320 12.37 -2.61 6.47
CA ARG A 320 12.58 -2.56 5.02
C ARG A 320 12.27 -1.18 4.48
N LYS A 321 13.24 -0.56 3.82
CA LYS A 321 13.07 0.68 3.09
C LYS A 321 12.52 0.33 1.71
N ILE A 322 11.42 0.96 1.32
CA ILE A 322 10.76 0.70 0.05
C ILE A 322 10.74 2.01 -0.71
N GLY A 323 11.38 2.02 -1.87
CA GLY A 323 11.23 3.06 -2.87
C GLY A 323 10.17 2.65 -3.87
N SER A 324 9.22 3.53 -4.19
CA SER A 324 8.12 3.22 -5.10
C SER A 324 7.94 4.25 -6.19
N ALA A 325 7.31 3.86 -7.30
CA ALA A 325 6.76 4.79 -8.26
C ALA A 325 5.81 5.78 -7.57
N PHE A 326 5.66 6.96 -8.16
CA PHE A 326 4.89 8.06 -7.59
C PHE A 326 4.21 8.86 -8.68
N PHE A 327 3.09 9.49 -8.32
CA PHE A 327 2.39 10.40 -9.20
C PHE A 327 2.96 11.81 -9.05
N LYS A 328 3.05 12.53 -10.16
CA LYS A 328 3.47 13.93 -10.19
C LYS A 328 2.59 14.66 -11.20
N GLU A 329 2.14 15.85 -10.84
CA GLU A 329 1.52 16.79 -11.78
C GLU A 329 2.57 17.32 -12.74
N VAL A 330 2.29 17.24 -14.04
CA VAL A 330 3.12 17.74 -15.12
C VAL A 330 2.30 18.73 -15.93
N GLU A 331 2.93 19.82 -16.33
CA GLU A 331 2.33 20.78 -17.26
C GLU A 331 2.18 20.13 -18.63
N ILE A 332 1.03 20.34 -19.27
CA ILE A 332 0.79 19.89 -20.64
C ILE A 332 1.61 20.80 -21.56
N GLU A 333 2.69 20.29 -22.15
CA GLU A 333 3.34 20.96 -23.27
C GLU A 333 2.41 20.86 -24.47
N ASP A 334 1.98 22.01 -25.02
CA ASP A 334 1.33 22.06 -26.33
C ASP A 334 2.25 21.38 -27.34
N VAL A 335 1.85 20.22 -27.84
CA VAL A 335 2.56 19.55 -28.93
C VAL A 335 2.41 20.46 -30.14
N ALA A 336 3.44 21.25 -30.43
CA ALA A 336 3.53 21.97 -31.69
C ALA A 336 3.39 20.94 -32.81
N ALA A 337 2.45 21.20 -33.73
CA ALA A 337 2.29 20.41 -34.94
C ALA A 337 3.68 20.23 -35.59
N PRO A 338 4.04 19.03 -36.05
CA PRO A 338 5.34 18.81 -36.67
C PRO A 338 5.50 19.78 -37.83
N ASP A 339 6.61 20.54 -37.82
CA ASP A 339 7.00 21.40 -38.92
C ASP A 339 7.13 20.53 -40.19
N GLU A 340 6.32 20.87 -41.20
CA GLU A 340 6.41 20.31 -42.55
C GLU A 340 7.74 20.74 -43.18
N ASP A 341 8.84 20.02 -42.95
CA ASP A 341 10.06 20.20 -43.74
C ASP A 341 10.75 18.85 -44.03
N GLU A 342 10.65 18.49 -45.32
CA GLU A 342 11.41 17.51 -46.12
C GLU A 342 11.36 16.02 -45.72
N GLU A 343 10.20 15.39 -45.97
CA GLU A 343 10.14 13.94 -46.20
C GLU A 343 10.72 13.56 -47.58
N GLU A 344 11.74 12.71 -47.58
CA GLU A 344 12.18 11.97 -48.77
C GLU A 344 11.05 11.00 -49.17
N VAL A 345 10.31 11.36 -50.22
CA VAL A 345 9.24 10.53 -50.80
C VAL A 345 9.86 9.23 -51.34
N VAL A 346 9.67 8.13 -50.62
CA VAL A 346 9.90 6.78 -51.16
C VAL A 346 8.65 6.39 -51.93
N GLU A 347 8.70 6.56 -53.26
CA GLU A 347 7.70 5.99 -54.17
C GLU A 347 7.63 4.47 -53.97
N VAL A 348 6.50 3.99 -53.42
CA VAL A 348 6.15 2.57 -53.43
C VAL A 348 5.24 2.35 -54.64
N THR A 349 5.82 1.87 -55.74
CA THR A 349 5.06 1.42 -56.91
C THR A 349 4.28 0.14 -56.58
N GLU A 350 3.01 0.05 -57.02
CA GLU A 350 2.06 -1.06 -56.81
C GLU A 350 2.47 -2.43 -57.42
N GLU A 351 3.72 -2.62 -57.86
CA GLU A 351 4.24 -3.90 -58.37
C GLU A 351 5.05 -4.64 -57.29
N ASP A 352 4.42 -5.01 -56.19
CA ASP A 352 4.92 -6.05 -55.28
C ASP A 352 3.76 -7.03 -54.97
N ASP A 353 3.02 -7.42 -56.01
CA ASP A 353 2.06 -8.52 -56.00
C ASP A 353 2.83 -9.84 -55.99
N PHE A 354 2.92 -10.46 -54.82
CA PHE A 354 3.56 -11.76 -54.65
C PHE A 354 2.63 -12.82 -55.26
N GLY A 355 2.95 -13.27 -56.47
CA GLY A 355 2.24 -14.31 -57.19
C GLY A 355 1.89 -15.51 -56.33
N TYR A 356 0.58 -15.77 -56.22
CA TYR A 356 0.02 -16.99 -55.67
C TYR A 356 0.24 -18.13 -56.68
N GLU A 357 1.20 -19.01 -56.45
CA GLU A 357 1.16 -20.36 -57.01
C GLU A 357 0.48 -21.29 -56.00
N TYR A 358 -0.73 -21.73 -56.34
CA TYR A 358 -1.42 -22.84 -55.71
C TYR A 358 -0.63 -24.13 -55.98
N ASP A 359 -0.10 -24.77 -54.94
CA ASP A 359 0.28 -26.18 -54.99
C ASP A 359 -0.92 -27.01 -54.51
N ASP A 360 -1.73 -27.44 -55.49
CA ASP A 360 -2.75 -28.45 -55.33
C ASP A 360 -2.08 -29.81 -55.09
N ASN A 361 -1.86 -30.17 -53.82
CA ASN A 361 -1.91 -31.55 -53.33
C ASN A 361 -1.65 -31.60 -51.82
N ALA A 362 -2.70 -31.74 -51.02
CA ALA A 362 -2.82 -32.83 -50.06
C ALA A 362 -4.14 -32.76 -49.25
N TYR A 363 -4.81 -33.92 -49.22
CA TYR A 363 -5.89 -34.36 -48.32
C TYR A 363 -7.34 -33.99 -48.66
N TYR A 364 -7.93 -34.90 -49.45
CA TYR A 364 -9.29 -35.41 -49.27
C TYR A 364 -9.59 -35.72 -47.80
N LEU A 365 -10.70 -35.18 -47.29
CA LEU A 365 -11.59 -35.89 -46.38
C LEU A 365 -13.03 -35.58 -46.78
N ASP A 366 -13.79 -36.65 -46.93
CA ASP A 366 -15.14 -36.75 -47.45
C ASP A 366 -16.21 -36.03 -46.62
N GLU A 367 -17.31 -35.79 -47.32
CA GLU A 367 -18.57 -35.14 -46.99
C GLU A 367 -19.44 -35.86 -45.94
N GLU A 368 -20.60 -35.23 -45.67
CA GLU A 368 -21.84 -35.70 -45.01
C GLU A 368 -21.88 -35.55 -43.47
N ASP A 369 -22.92 -35.00 -42.82
CA ASP A 369 -24.21 -34.46 -43.26
C ASP A 369 -24.91 -33.71 -42.08
N GLU A 370 -25.87 -32.85 -42.47
CA GLU A 370 -27.09 -32.38 -41.76
C GLU A 370 -27.06 -31.64 -40.39
N GLY A 371 -27.84 -30.53 -40.35
CA GLY A 371 -28.58 -30.15 -39.13
C GLY A 371 -28.92 -28.66 -38.95
N TYR A 372 -29.96 -28.17 -39.64
CA TYR A 372 -30.69 -26.92 -39.35
C TYR A 372 -31.18 -26.84 -37.90
N VAL A 373 -31.09 -25.67 -37.25
CA VAL A 373 -32.22 -24.97 -36.59
C VAL A 373 -31.95 -23.46 -36.56
N GLU A 374 -32.89 -22.73 -37.17
CA GLU A 374 -33.13 -21.29 -37.16
C GLU A 374 -33.88 -20.91 -35.87
N ASP A 375 -33.54 -19.80 -35.20
CA ASP A 375 -34.52 -19.09 -34.38
C ASP A 375 -34.15 -17.60 -34.22
N THR A 376 -34.82 -16.83 -35.08
CA THR A 376 -35.65 -15.64 -34.77
C THR A 376 -35.06 -14.47 -33.97
N TRP A 377 -34.81 -13.43 -34.76
CA TRP A 377 -34.74 -12.01 -34.45
C TRP A 377 -36.04 -11.49 -33.80
N GLY A 378 -35.88 -10.58 -32.84
CA GLY A 378 -36.96 -9.79 -32.25
C GLY A 378 -36.55 -8.32 -32.19
N ASP A 379 -36.93 -7.62 -33.25
CA ASP A 379 -37.46 -6.25 -33.36
C ASP A 379 -36.70 -5.06 -32.74
N GLU A 380 -36.24 -4.23 -33.68
CA GLU A 380 -36.00 -2.79 -33.60
C GLU A 380 -37.31 -2.04 -33.31
N GLU A 381 -37.23 -0.99 -32.48
CA GLU A 381 -38.14 0.16 -32.57
C GLU A 381 -37.32 1.45 -32.53
N ASP A 382 -37.46 2.19 -33.62
CA ASP A 382 -36.98 3.54 -33.87
C ASP A 382 -37.56 4.57 -32.88
N MET A 383 -36.79 5.60 -32.56
CA MET A 383 -37.37 6.93 -32.35
C MET A 383 -36.34 8.04 -32.64
N GLU A 384 -36.60 8.74 -33.75
CA GLU A 384 -35.94 9.96 -34.20
C GLU A 384 -36.28 11.19 -33.33
N SER A 385 -35.30 12.09 -33.26
CA SER A 385 -35.35 13.56 -33.16
C SER A 385 -36.53 14.25 -32.47
N GLU A 386 -36.21 14.99 -31.40
CA GLU A 386 -36.91 16.25 -31.09
C GLU A 386 -35.91 17.39 -30.88
N SER A 387 -36.36 18.55 -31.33
CA SER A 387 -35.69 19.80 -31.62
C SER A 387 -35.36 20.67 -30.40
N GLU A 388 -34.47 21.61 -30.66
CA GLU A 388 -34.17 22.85 -29.93
C GLU A 388 -35.40 23.48 -29.23
N ASP A 389 -35.27 23.81 -27.94
CA ASP A 389 -35.32 25.19 -27.45
C ASP A 389 -35.21 25.25 -25.91
N GLU A 390 -34.70 26.40 -25.44
CA GLU A 390 -34.67 26.89 -24.04
C GLU A 390 -33.65 26.29 -23.06
N LEU A 391 -32.40 26.78 -23.10
CA LEU A 391 -31.72 27.13 -21.84
C LEU A 391 -30.95 28.46 -21.96
N GLY A 392 -31.26 29.34 -21.02
CA GLY A 392 -30.89 30.75 -20.96
C GLY A 392 -29.40 31.04 -21.14
N GLY A 393 -29.15 32.15 -21.83
CA GLY A 393 -27.88 32.84 -21.82
C GLY A 393 -27.48 33.20 -20.38
N GLY A 394 -26.38 32.60 -19.95
CA GLY A 394 -25.52 33.11 -18.89
C GLY A 394 -24.12 33.22 -19.49
N ASP A 395 -23.54 34.42 -19.42
CA ASP A 395 -22.13 34.66 -19.71
C ASP A 395 -21.27 33.64 -18.96
N PHE A 396 -20.71 32.68 -19.68
CA PHE A 396 -19.57 31.87 -19.27
C PHE A 396 -18.31 32.47 -19.90
N ASP A 397 -18.10 33.77 -19.67
CA ASP A 397 -16.79 34.37 -19.88
C ASP A 397 -16.00 34.27 -18.57
N GLU A 398 -14.80 33.69 -18.67
CA GLU A 398 -13.82 33.40 -17.60
C GLU A 398 -14.08 32.14 -16.76
N MET A 399 -14.16 30.98 -17.43
CA MET A 399 -13.66 29.75 -16.80
C MET A 399 -12.12 29.80 -16.90
N ASP A 400 -11.44 29.95 -15.75
CA ASP A 400 -9.97 29.95 -15.62
C ASP A 400 -9.37 28.80 -16.45
N MET A 401 -8.76 29.13 -17.59
CA MET A 401 -8.08 28.19 -18.49
C MET A 401 -6.86 27.52 -17.83
N ASP A 402 -6.44 27.99 -16.65
CA ASP A 402 -5.38 27.40 -15.84
C ASP A 402 -5.75 26.01 -15.28
N PHE A 403 -7.04 25.64 -15.19
CA PHE A 403 -7.46 24.34 -14.66
C PHE A 403 -7.19 23.16 -15.61
N LEU A 404 -7.01 23.41 -16.91
CA LEU A 404 -6.84 22.35 -17.93
C LEU A 404 -5.36 22.06 -18.28
N SER A 405 -4.39 22.72 -17.65
CA SER A 405 -2.97 22.65 -18.05
C SER A 405 -2.13 21.58 -17.33
N LYS A 406 -2.72 20.76 -16.45
CA LYS A 406 -1.96 19.81 -15.61
C LYS A 406 -2.48 18.38 -15.71
N GLU A 407 -1.59 17.47 -16.07
CA GLU A 407 -1.86 16.03 -16.09
C GLU A 407 -1.10 15.32 -14.96
N VAL A 408 -1.76 14.38 -14.28
CA VAL A 408 -1.12 13.55 -13.25
C VAL A 408 -0.48 12.32 -13.90
N LYS A 409 0.84 12.31 -14.04
CA LYS A 409 1.59 11.19 -14.63
C LYS A 409 2.25 10.32 -13.56
N LEU A 410 2.31 9.01 -13.82
CA LEU A 410 3.01 8.04 -13.00
C LEU A 410 4.50 7.99 -13.40
N PHE A 411 5.38 8.33 -12.46
CA PHE A 411 6.83 8.21 -12.63
C PHE A 411 7.36 6.98 -11.89
N LYS A 412 8.12 6.14 -12.60
CA LYS A 412 8.87 5.04 -11.99
C LYS A 412 9.88 5.59 -10.99
N ALA A 413 10.11 4.87 -9.89
CA ALA A 413 11.24 5.15 -9.02
C ALA A 413 12.54 4.93 -9.78
N GLN A 414 13.59 5.66 -9.38
CA GLN A 414 14.90 5.61 -10.00
C GLN A 414 16.00 5.37 -8.96
N LEU A 415 16.94 4.49 -9.28
CA LEU A 415 18.22 4.36 -8.59
C LEU A 415 19.36 4.66 -9.57
N THR A 416 20.25 5.54 -9.16
CA THR A 416 21.47 5.87 -9.92
C THR A 416 22.67 5.44 -9.11
N ILE A 417 23.42 4.48 -9.63
CA ILE A 417 24.64 3.93 -9.04
C ILE A 417 25.83 4.72 -9.60
N PHE A 418 26.70 5.17 -8.70
CA PHE A 418 27.89 5.92 -9.03
C PHE A 418 29.16 5.08 -8.84
N ARG A 419 30.13 5.26 -9.73
CA ARG A 419 31.50 4.75 -9.61
C ARG A 419 32.46 5.91 -9.81
N GLN A 420 33.35 6.12 -8.84
CA GLN A 420 34.35 7.21 -8.88
C GLN A 420 33.74 8.61 -9.13
N GLY A 421 32.50 8.83 -8.70
CA GLY A 421 31.77 10.09 -8.88
C GLY A 421 31.00 10.22 -10.20
N GLU A 422 31.16 9.29 -11.14
CA GLU A 422 30.42 9.26 -12.41
C GLU A 422 29.25 8.27 -12.35
N ARG A 423 28.20 8.55 -13.14
CA ARG A 423 27.03 7.66 -13.25
C ARG A 423 27.45 6.39 -13.98
N ALA A 424 27.37 5.25 -13.29
CA ALA A 424 27.74 3.96 -13.86
C ALA A 424 26.52 3.15 -14.29
N MET A 425 25.42 3.25 -13.55
CA MET A 425 24.20 2.51 -13.87
C MET A 425 22.97 3.27 -13.42
N ASN A 426 21.92 3.26 -14.24
CA ASN A 426 20.60 3.75 -13.90
C ASN A 426 19.58 2.62 -13.93
N LEU A 427 18.74 2.55 -12.91
CA LEU A 427 17.69 1.55 -12.74
C LEU A 427 16.36 2.25 -12.56
N ARG A 428 15.32 1.84 -13.29
CA ARG A 428 13.96 2.38 -13.13
C ARG A 428 12.95 1.27 -12.93
N ALA A 429 12.15 1.36 -11.86
CA ALA A 429 11.18 0.32 -11.53
C ALA A 429 9.98 0.89 -10.76
N ASN A 430 8.92 0.09 -10.64
CA ASN A 430 7.77 0.45 -9.80
C ASN A 430 8.07 0.33 -8.31
N GLU A 431 8.98 -0.54 -7.91
CA GLU A 431 9.33 -0.77 -6.51
C GLU A 431 10.79 -1.24 -6.37
N PHE A 432 11.51 -0.67 -5.40
CA PHE A 432 12.80 -1.15 -4.90
C PHE A 432 12.63 -1.48 -3.42
N VAL A 433 12.94 -2.70 -3.02
CA VAL A 433 12.82 -3.14 -1.62
C VAL A 433 14.22 -3.41 -1.07
N LEU A 434 14.64 -2.60 -0.10
CA LEU A 434 15.90 -2.74 0.61
C LEU A 434 15.66 -3.23 2.04
N ASP A 435 16.17 -4.42 2.35
CA ASP A 435 16.26 -4.91 3.73
C ASP A 435 17.60 -4.50 4.38
N LEU A 436 18.11 -5.26 5.35
CA LEU A 436 19.38 -4.96 6.01
C LEU A 436 20.61 -5.12 5.10
N LYS A 437 20.53 -5.97 4.07
CA LYS A 437 21.69 -6.41 3.29
C LYS A 437 21.46 -6.41 1.79
N THR A 438 20.22 -6.55 1.37
CA THR A 438 19.87 -6.81 -0.03
C THR A 438 18.82 -5.83 -0.49
N LEU A 439 19.07 -5.23 -1.65
CA LEU A 439 18.08 -4.49 -2.40
C LEU A 439 17.61 -5.36 -3.56
N VAL A 440 16.30 -5.51 -3.70
CA VAL A 440 15.66 -6.31 -4.74
C VAL A 440 14.66 -5.46 -5.50
N SER A 441 14.62 -5.62 -6.82
CA SER A 441 13.58 -5.07 -7.67
C SER A 441 13.25 -6.02 -8.81
N ARG A 442 11.99 -5.98 -9.26
CA ARG A 442 11.48 -6.81 -10.35
C ARG A 442 10.95 -5.89 -11.45
N ARG A 443 11.08 -6.34 -12.70
CA ARG A 443 10.69 -5.56 -13.88
C ARG A 443 11.36 -4.18 -13.89
N THR A 444 12.69 -4.24 -13.82
CA THR A 444 13.54 -3.06 -13.75
C THR A 444 14.11 -2.77 -15.12
N GLU A 445 13.90 -1.55 -15.60
CA GLU A 445 14.64 -1.02 -16.75
C GLU A 445 16.05 -0.70 -16.30
N VAL A 446 17.03 -1.03 -17.15
CA VAL A 446 18.44 -0.80 -16.86
C VAL A 446 19.10 -0.04 -18.00
N ALA A 447 19.95 0.90 -17.62
CA ALA A 447 20.99 1.47 -18.47
C ALA A 447 22.33 1.41 -17.72
N LEU A 448 23.24 0.55 -18.15
CA LEU A 448 24.63 0.47 -17.68
C LEU A 448 25.50 1.34 -18.59
N TYR A 449 25.98 2.47 -18.09
CA TYR A 449 26.72 3.44 -18.89
C TYR A 449 28.12 2.92 -19.22
N LEU A 450 28.46 2.91 -20.51
CA LEU A 450 29.80 2.60 -21.00
C LEU A 450 30.63 3.87 -21.16
N ASN A 451 29.97 4.95 -21.58
CA ASN A 451 30.52 6.29 -21.71
C ASN A 451 29.38 7.32 -21.55
N LYS A 452 29.58 8.57 -21.97
CA LYS A 452 28.56 9.64 -21.84
C LYS A 452 27.36 9.49 -22.78
N GLU A 453 27.52 8.74 -23.87
CA GLU A 453 26.55 8.60 -24.98
C GLU A 453 25.94 7.19 -25.04
N ASP A 454 26.74 6.16 -24.76
CA ASP A 454 26.36 4.76 -24.88
C ASP A 454 26.10 4.08 -23.54
N SER A 455 25.11 3.18 -23.55
CA SER A 455 24.84 2.26 -22.45
C SER A 455 24.48 0.86 -22.95
N ILE A 456 24.77 -0.15 -22.12
CA ILE A 456 24.12 -1.46 -22.26
C ILE A 456 22.77 -1.38 -21.57
N SER A 457 21.69 -1.57 -22.32
CA SER A 457 20.34 -1.37 -21.82
C SER A 457 19.45 -2.61 -21.90
N HIS A 458 18.42 -2.65 -21.05
CA HIS A 458 17.42 -3.71 -21.04
C HIS A 458 16.08 -3.22 -20.46
N PRO A 459 14.92 -3.60 -21.03
CA PRO A 459 13.62 -3.09 -20.60
C PRO A 459 13.08 -3.75 -19.32
N SER A 460 13.45 -4.99 -19.01
CA SER A 460 12.95 -5.69 -17.81
C SER A 460 13.92 -6.74 -17.27
N VAL A 461 14.58 -6.45 -16.15
CA VAL A 461 15.36 -7.46 -15.39
C VAL A 461 14.91 -7.52 -13.93
N GLU A 462 15.22 -8.64 -13.28
CA GLU A 462 15.29 -8.71 -11.82
C GLU A 462 16.65 -8.17 -11.36
N VAL A 463 16.62 -7.21 -10.45
CA VAL A 463 17.82 -6.64 -9.84
C VAL A 463 17.97 -7.19 -8.44
N ILE A 464 19.15 -7.70 -8.14
CA ILE A 464 19.58 -8.05 -6.79
C ILE A 464 20.89 -7.33 -6.51
N TYR A 465 20.89 -6.47 -5.51
CA TYR A 465 22.07 -5.75 -5.06
C TYR A 465 22.40 -6.20 -3.64
N ASN A 466 23.61 -6.74 -3.44
CA ASN A 466 24.15 -7.02 -2.12
C ASN A 466 24.96 -5.82 -1.61
N VAL A 467 24.50 -5.23 -0.49
CA VAL A 467 25.07 -4.01 0.09
C VAL A 467 26.45 -4.26 0.68
N ASP A 468 26.64 -5.40 1.35
CA ASP A 468 27.91 -5.76 2.01
C ASP A 468 29.04 -6.00 0.98
N SER A 469 28.74 -6.69 -0.13
CA SER A 469 29.73 -7.01 -1.18
C SER A 469 29.78 -6.00 -2.32
N MET A 470 28.89 -5.00 -2.34
CA MET A 470 28.74 -4.02 -3.43
C MET A 470 28.56 -4.68 -4.80
N GLU A 471 27.74 -5.73 -4.83
CA GLU A 471 27.59 -6.62 -5.98
C GLU A 471 26.16 -6.53 -6.53
N VAL A 472 26.05 -6.26 -7.83
CA VAL A 472 24.78 -6.10 -8.55
C VAL A 472 24.62 -7.26 -9.52
N TYR A 473 23.44 -7.88 -9.48
CA TYR A 473 22.99 -8.88 -10.43
C TYR A 473 21.81 -8.31 -11.21
N LEU A 474 21.89 -8.38 -12.53
CA LEU A 474 20.81 -8.10 -13.46
C LEU A 474 20.43 -9.42 -14.12
N ILE A 475 19.27 -9.97 -13.80
CA ILE A 475 18.89 -11.32 -14.19
C ILE A 475 17.65 -11.26 -15.07
N LYS A 476 17.71 -11.87 -16.26
CA LYS A 476 16.52 -12.04 -17.09
C LYS A 476 15.59 -13.06 -16.46
N ASN A 477 14.31 -12.73 -16.39
CA ASN A 477 13.30 -13.67 -15.92
C ASN A 477 12.63 -14.32 -17.13
N VAL A 478 12.97 -15.57 -17.46
CA VAL A 478 12.41 -16.29 -18.63
C VAL A 478 10.87 -16.39 -18.67
N LYS A 479 10.22 -16.26 -17.50
CA LYS A 479 8.74 -16.25 -17.41
C LYS A 479 8.16 -14.90 -17.80
N ASP A 480 8.94 -13.83 -17.70
CA ASP A 480 8.55 -12.49 -18.12
C ASP A 480 8.93 -12.28 -19.59
N LYS A 481 7.94 -12.02 -20.44
CA LYS A 481 8.13 -11.98 -21.91
C LYS A 481 9.03 -10.82 -22.33
N LEU A 482 8.83 -9.66 -21.72
CA LEU A 482 9.67 -8.48 -21.91
C LEU A 482 11.12 -8.74 -21.49
N ALA A 483 11.34 -9.63 -20.51
CA ALA A 483 12.68 -9.98 -20.06
C ALA A 483 13.42 -10.97 -20.99
N ARG A 484 12.75 -11.51 -22.01
CA ARG A 484 13.37 -12.39 -23.03
C ARG A 484 14.16 -11.60 -24.09
N GLN A 485 13.88 -10.30 -24.21
CA GLN A 485 14.60 -9.44 -25.13
C GLN A 485 16.11 -9.50 -24.85
N PRO A 486 16.96 -9.29 -25.87
CA PRO A 486 18.40 -9.17 -25.65
C PRO A 486 18.73 -7.89 -24.87
N PHE A 487 19.87 -7.90 -24.18
CA PHE A 487 20.48 -6.61 -23.82
C PHE A 487 20.95 -5.94 -25.10
N VAL A 488 20.89 -4.61 -25.18
CA VAL A 488 21.34 -3.88 -26.36
C VAL A 488 22.62 -3.15 -26.03
N SER A 489 23.66 -3.30 -26.86
CA SER A 489 24.89 -2.51 -26.75
C SER A 489 25.14 -1.75 -28.06
N PRO A 490 24.75 -0.46 -28.13
CA PRO A 490 25.02 0.38 -29.30
C PRO A 490 26.52 0.57 -29.56
N TYR A 491 27.34 0.74 -28.51
CA TYR A 491 28.80 0.89 -28.64
C TYR A 491 29.47 -0.26 -29.40
N HIS A 492 29.14 -1.51 -29.06
CA HIS A 492 29.67 -2.69 -29.75
C HIS A 492 28.88 -3.03 -31.02
N ASN A 493 27.67 -2.48 -31.15
CA ASN A 493 26.71 -2.72 -32.23
C ASN A 493 26.20 -4.17 -32.27
N TYR A 494 25.86 -4.70 -31.08
CA TYR A 494 25.32 -6.05 -30.84
C TYR A 494 24.07 -6.06 -29.97
N TYR A 495 23.23 -7.07 -30.21
CA TYR A 495 22.29 -7.64 -29.26
C TYR A 495 22.99 -8.73 -28.43
N LEU A 496 22.88 -8.66 -27.11
CA LEU A 496 23.53 -9.58 -26.17
C LEU A 496 22.50 -10.52 -25.52
N TYR A 497 22.58 -11.80 -25.87
CA TYR A 497 21.70 -12.88 -25.41
C TYR A 497 22.32 -13.63 -24.22
N PHE A 498 22.82 -12.88 -23.23
CA PHE A 498 23.23 -13.44 -21.95
C PHE A 498 22.04 -13.51 -20.98
N ASP A 499 22.06 -14.47 -20.05
CA ASP A 499 21.00 -14.64 -19.04
C ASP A 499 21.10 -13.61 -17.92
N ALA A 500 22.32 -13.27 -17.53
CA ALA A 500 22.57 -12.33 -16.44
C ALA A 500 23.86 -11.53 -16.63
N ILE A 501 23.85 -10.32 -16.07
CA ILE A 501 25.02 -9.48 -15.87
C ILE A 501 25.31 -9.42 -14.38
N ARG A 502 26.56 -9.65 -14.00
CA ARG A 502 27.06 -9.51 -12.63
C ARG A 502 28.16 -8.46 -12.61
N TRP A 503 28.07 -7.54 -11.65
CA TRP A 503 29.08 -6.50 -11.50
C TRP A 503 29.35 -6.21 -10.04
N ARG A 504 30.63 -6.23 -9.67
CA ARG A 504 31.08 -5.74 -8.38
C ARG A 504 31.61 -4.32 -8.57
N GLN A 505 31.04 -3.35 -7.87
CA GLN A 505 31.32 -1.93 -8.18
C GLN A 505 32.76 -1.49 -7.96
N ASN A 506 33.53 -2.24 -7.17
CA ASN A 506 34.94 -1.98 -6.94
C ASN A 506 35.87 -2.64 -7.98
N THR A 507 35.32 -3.33 -9.00
CA THR A 507 36.09 -3.92 -10.11
C THR A 507 35.82 -3.21 -11.42
N ASN A 508 36.76 -3.36 -12.35
CA ASN A 508 36.66 -2.85 -13.72
C ASN A 508 36.04 -3.90 -14.66
N ILE A 509 35.74 -5.09 -14.14
CA ILE A 509 35.18 -6.20 -14.91
C ILE A 509 33.70 -6.36 -14.63
N ILE A 510 32.91 -6.44 -15.70
CA ILE A 510 31.50 -6.83 -15.71
C ILE A 510 31.42 -8.22 -16.31
N GLU A 511 30.78 -9.14 -15.61
CA GLU A 511 30.70 -10.54 -15.98
C GLU A 511 29.34 -10.83 -16.64
N PHE A 512 29.36 -11.44 -17.82
CA PHE A 512 28.17 -11.98 -18.47
C PHE A 512 28.12 -13.49 -18.27
N THR A 513 26.99 -13.98 -17.74
CA THR A 513 26.92 -15.37 -17.27
C THR A 513 25.61 -16.02 -17.72
N SER A 514 25.64 -17.32 -17.93
CA SER A 514 24.45 -18.15 -18.09
C SER A 514 24.02 -18.74 -16.73
N LEU A 515 23.16 -17.99 -16.00
CA LEU A 515 22.60 -18.46 -14.72
C LEU A 515 21.40 -19.40 -14.89
N ILE A 516 20.74 -19.36 -16.05
CA ILE A 516 19.45 -20.02 -16.30
C ILE A 516 19.68 -21.36 -16.97
N ASP A 517 20.49 -21.41 -18.03
CA ASP A 517 20.93 -22.66 -18.65
C ASP A 517 22.23 -23.17 -18.00
N ARG A 518 22.14 -23.64 -16.75
CA ARG A 518 23.33 -24.14 -16.04
C ARG A 518 23.92 -25.42 -16.64
N GLU A 519 23.14 -26.16 -17.42
CA GLU A 519 23.55 -27.44 -18.03
C GLU A 519 24.39 -27.21 -19.28
N ASN A 520 23.98 -26.31 -20.19
CA ASN A 520 24.73 -26.03 -21.41
C ASN A 520 25.55 -24.75 -21.34
N GLN A 521 25.28 -23.84 -20.40
CA GLN A 521 25.91 -22.53 -20.22
C GLN A 521 26.14 -21.81 -21.55
N THR A 522 25.10 -21.81 -22.38
CA THR A 522 25.18 -21.26 -23.73
C THR A 522 24.66 -19.83 -23.72
N SER A 523 25.39 -18.93 -24.36
CA SER A 523 24.97 -17.55 -24.59
C SER A 523 25.45 -17.09 -25.95
N ALA A 524 24.92 -15.98 -26.44
CA ALA A 524 25.31 -15.47 -27.75
C ALA A 524 25.31 -13.94 -27.80
N ILE A 525 26.04 -13.41 -28.76
CA ILE A 525 25.83 -12.06 -29.26
C ILE A 525 25.46 -12.13 -30.75
N GLU A 526 24.68 -11.17 -31.20
CA GLU A 526 24.16 -11.08 -32.58
C GLU A 526 24.31 -9.64 -33.07
N SER A 527 24.92 -9.45 -34.24
CA SER A 527 25.09 -8.10 -34.81
C SER A 527 23.75 -7.39 -34.93
N LYS A 528 23.71 -6.07 -34.77
CA LYS A 528 22.48 -5.31 -35.06
C LYS A 528 22.06 -5.40 -36.53
N ASP A 529 23.02 -5.60 -37.45
CA ASP A 529 22.76 -5.79 -38.88
C ASP A 529 22.57 -7.27 -39.27
N PHE A 530 22.49 -8.17 -38.27
CA PHE A 530 22.30 -9.58 -38.52
C PHE A 530 20.94 -9.85 -39.16
N PHE A 531 20.91 -10.62 -40.25
CA PHE A 531 19.67 -11.12 -40.85
C PHE A 531 19.83 -12.56 -41.34
N LYS A 532 18.79 -13.38 -41.15
CA LYS A 532 18.69 -14.71 -41.76
C LYS A 532 17.28 -14.96 -42.27
N LYS A 533 17.15 -15.19 -43.58
CA LYS A 533 15.87 -15.47 -44.25
C LYS A 533 15.12 -16.66 -43.64
N GLN A 534 15.84 -17.71 -43.20
CA GLN A 534 15.22 -18.85 -42.53
C GLN A 534 14.55 -18.46 -41.21
N ARG A 535 15.20 -17.64 -40.38
CA ARG A 535 14.63 -17.17 -39.10
C ARG A 535 13.52 -16.15 -39.32
N TRP A 536 13.62 -15.31 -40.36
CA TRP A 536 12.51 -14.46 -40.79
C TRP A 536 11.26 -15.31 -41.08
N ASN A 537 11.40 -16.35 -41.89
CA ASN A 537 10.29 -17.24 -42.25
C ASN A 537 9.68 -17.98 -41.04
N GLN A 538 10.46 -18.23 -39.97
CA GLN A 538 9.93 -18.85 -38.75
C GLN A 538 8.89 -18.00 -38.04
N PHE A 539 9.01 -16.65 -38.08
CA PHE A 539 8.04 -15.76 -37.47
C PHE A 539 6.68 -15.73 -38.18
N LYS A 540 6.61 -16.18 -39.44
CA LYS A 540 5.34 -16.37 -40.13
C LYS A 540 4.50 -17.44 -39.42
N GLY A 541 5.10 -18.57 -39.03
CA GLY A 541 4.38 -19.66 -38.38
C GLY A 541 3.13 -20.08 -39.17
N ILE A 542 1.97 -20.04 -38.51
CA ILE A 542 0.65 -20.32 -39.12
C ILE A 542 0.01 -19.10 -39.80
N LEU A 543 0.57 -17.90 -39.61
CA LEU A 543 0.03 -16.68 -40.19
C LEU A 543 0.17 -16.70 -41.72
N ARG A 544 -0.79 -16.08 -42.40
CA ARG A 544 -0.70 -15.90 -43.87
C ARG A 544 0.41 -14.92 -44.27
N PHE A 545 0.80 -14.02 -43.38
CA PHE A 545 1.85 -13.02 -43.57
C PHE A 545 2.93 -13.12 -42.49
N ASN A 546 4.09 -12.47 -42.71
CA ASN A 546 5.10 -12.33 -41.68
C ASN A 546 4.73 -11.15 -40.74
N PRO A 547 4.57 -11.36 -39.43
CA PRO A 547 4.13 -10.30 -38.52
C PRO A 547 5.10 -9.13 -38.45
N ILE A 548 6.42 -9.37 -38.52
CA ILE A 548 7.45 -8.31 -38.53
C ILE A 548 7.28 -7.44 -39.80
N GLY A 549 7.06 -8.09 -40.94
CA GLY A 549 6.87 -7.42 -42.22
C GLY A 549 5.56 -6.66 -42.33
N ALA A 550 4.49 -7.17 -41.71
CA ALA A 550 3.18 -6.54 -41.67
C ALA A 550 3.16 -5.30 -40.78
N ILE A 551 3.76 -5.38 -39.58
CA ILE A 551 3.93 -4.22 -38.69
C ILE A 551 4.74 -3.13 -39.41
N TYR A 552 5.89 -3.49 -40.01
CA TYR A 552 6.69 -2.54 -40.79
C TYR A 552 5.88 -1.83 -41.88
N ARG A 553 5.08 -2.59 -42.64
CA ARG A 553 4.25 -2.04 -43.71
C ARG A 553 3.20 -1.08 -43.14
N TYR A 554 2.49 -1.48 -42.09
CA TYR A 554 1.50 -0.64 -41.45
C TYR A 554 2.11 0.66 -40.95
N THR A 555 3.23 0.60 -40.21
CA THR A 555 3.95 1.80 -39.73
C THR A 555 4.39 2.72 -40.86
N SER A 556 4.75 2.15 -42.02
CA SER A 556 5.20 2.94 -43.18
C SER A 556 4.05 3.62 -43.93
N LEU A 557 2.85 3.03 -43.88
CA LEU A 557 1.65 3.57 -44.54
C LEU A 557 0.91 4.57 -43.67
N HIS A 558 1.01 4.43 -42.34
CA HIS A 558 0.26 5.21 -41.35
C HIS A 558 1.22 5.86 -40.34
N PRO A 559 2.04 6.83 -40.77
CA PRO A 559 3.04 7.45 -39.90
C PRO A 559 2.37 8.21 -38.75
N GLY A 560 2.85 7.97 -37.52
CA GLY A 560 2.35 8.64 -36.31
C GLY A 560 1.07 8.03 -35.72
N GLU A 561 0.44 7.07 -36.39
CA GLU A 561 -0.73 6.37 -35.85
C GLU A 561 -0.34 5.29 -34.85
N GLU A 562 -1.18 5.12 -33.82
CA GLU A 562 -1.07 4.00 -32.88
C GLU A 562 -1.35 2.68 -33.59
N ILE A 563 -0.52 1.67 -33.30
CA ILE A 563 -0.58 0.39 -34.00
C ILE A 563 -1.22 -0.65 -33.10
N TYR A 564 -2.27 -1.29 -33.60
CA TYR A 564 -2.94 -2.39 -32.92
C TYR A 564 -2.95 -3.63 -33.81
N ALA A 565 -3.08 -4.80 -33.20
CA ALA A 565 -3.24 -6.06 -33.94
C ALA A 565 -4.45 -6.00 -34.88
N GLN A 566 -5.56 -5.39 -34.43
CA GLN A 566 -6.76 -5.20 -35.24
C GLN A 566 -6.49 -4.35 -36.49
N SER A 567 -5.79 -3.22 -36.34
CA SER A 567 -5.49 -2.33 -37.46
C SER A 567 -4.69 -3.03 -38.56
N ILE A 568 -3.72 -3.87 -38.18
CA ILE A 568 -2.95 -4.69 -39.13
C ILE A 568 -3.86 -5.72 -39.83
N ILE A 569 -4.78 -6.33 -39.09
CA ILE A 569 -5.68 -7.34 -39.63
C ILE A 569 -6.69 -6.75 -40.63
N ASP A 570 -7.20 -5.57 -40.34
CA ASP A 570 -8.13 -4.84 -41.20
C ASP A 570 -7.45 -4.39 -42.50
N GLU A 571 -6.22 -3.86 -42.40
CA GLU A 571 -5.38 -3.51 -43.56
C GLU A 571 -5.15 -4.71 -44.49
N TYR A 572 -4.93 -5.90 -43.93
CA TYR A 572 -4.72 -7.12 -44.70
C TYR A 572 -6.03 -7.84 -45.09
N LYS A 573 -7.19 -7.40 -44.59
CA LYS A 573 -8.51 -8.01 -44.80
C LYS A 573 -8.55 -9.50 -44.39
N LEU A 574 -7.93 -9.84 -43.26
CA LEU A 574 -7.79 -11.22 -42.75
C LEU A 574 -8.32 -11.38 -41.31
N PRO A 575 -9.62 -11.15 -41.06
CA PRO A 575 -10.18 -11.15 -39.70
C PRO A 575 -9.99 -12.48 -38.96
N ASP A 576 -9.86 -13.59 -39.67
CA ASP A 576 -9.57 -14.93 -39.12
C ASP A 576 -8.17 -15.05 -38.48
N GLN A 577 -7.26 -14.11 -38.74
CA GLN A 577 -5.86 -14.17 -38.30
C GLN A 577 -5.57 -13.40 -37.00
N LEU A 578 -6.55 -12.66 -36.44
CA LEU A 578 -6.32 -11.79 -35.28
C LEU A 578 -5.71 -12.52 -34.09
N THR A 579 -6.37 -13.59 -33.63
CA THR A 579 -5.91 -14.39 -32.49
C THR A 579 -4.51 -14.97 -32.73
N ALA A 580 -4.25 -15.46 -33.95
CA ALA A 580 -2.95 -16.00 -34.32
C ALA A 580 -1.86 -14.90 -34.31
N LEU A 581 -2.19 -13.67 -34.73
CA LEU A 581 -1.28 -12.53 -34.70
C LEU A 581 -0.95 -12.16 -33.25
N GLU A 582 -1.95 -12.03 -32.39
CA GLU A 582 -1.77 -11.74 -30.95
C GLU A 582 -0.85 -12.76 -30.26
N PHE A 583 -0.98 -14.05 -30.61
CA PHE A 583 -0.06 -15.08 -30.12
C PHE A 583 1.36 -14.89 -30.67
N ALA A 584 1.51 -14.60 -31.98
CA ALA A 584 2.80 -14.40 -32.61
C ALA A 584 3.53 -13.14 -32.08
N LEU A 585 2.80 -12.07 -31.72
CA LEU A 585 3.37 -10.84 -31.16
C LEU A 585 4.21 -11.09 -29.90
N VAL A 586 3.91 -12.16 -29.15
CA VAL A 586 4.69 -12.57 -27.98
C VAL A 586 6.13 -12.94 -28.33
N ASP A 587 6.31 -13.71 -29.41
CA ASP A 587 7.63 -14.18 -29.84
C ASP A 587 8.38 -13.08 -30.59
N VAL A 588 7.64 -12.22 -31.29
CA VAL A 588 8.16 -11.00 -31.92
C VAL A 588 8.68 -10.02 -30.86
N GLU A 589 7.91 -9.76 -29.79
CA GLU A 589 8.32 -8.95 -28.64
C GLU A 589 9.54 -9.56 -27.95
N GLY A 590 9.49 -10.86 -27.61
CA GLY A 590 10.59 -11.54 -26.91
C GLY A 590 11.89 -11.56 -27.71
N SER A 591 11.83 -11.42 -29.03
CA SER A 591 13.00 -11.33 -29.91
C SER A 591 13.57 -9.91 -30.07
N GLY A 592 12.90 -8.90 -29.49
CA GLY A 592 13.31 -7.50 -29.50
C GLY A 592 12.90 -6.72 -30.74
N PHE A 593 11.83 -7.14 -31.43
CA PHE A 593 11.30 -6.41 -32.60
C PHE A 593 10.26 -5.35 -32.24
N ILE A 594 9.51 -5.55 -31.16
CA ILE A 594 8.44 -4.65 -30.71
C ILE A 594 8.41 -4.60 -29.18
N ASN A 595 7.76 -3.57 -28.64
CA ASN A 595 7.13 -3.61 -27.33
C ASN A 595 5.63 -3.81 -27.52
N TYR A 596 4.99 -4.70 -26.76
CA TYR A 596 3.56 -4.99 -26.89
C TYR A 596 2.85 -4.84 -25.55
N ASP A 597 2.07 -3.77 -25.39
CA ASP A 597 1.27 -3.59 -24.18
C ASP A 597 -0.01 -4.40 -24.29
N LYS A 598 -0.09 -5.48 -23.51
CA LYS A 598 -1.25 -6.39 -23.52
C LYS A 598 -2.52 -5.82 -22.89
N LYS A 599 -2.42 -4.72 -22.14
CA LYS A 599 -3.59 -4.09 -21.55
C LYS A 599 -4.28 -3.18 -22.55
N THR A 600 -3.51 -2.40 -23.29
CA THR A 600 -4.03 -1.48 -24.31
C THR A 600 -4.15 -2.14 -25.69
N GLY A 601 -3.34 -3.18 -25.95
CA GLY A 601 -3.20 -3.82 -27.26
C GLY A 601 -2.22 -3.10 -28.18
N GLU A 602 -1.57 -2.04 -27.70
CA GLU A 602 -0.69 -1.19 -28.50
C GLU A 602 0.65 -1.89 -28.81
N ILE A 603 1.11 -1.72 -30.05
CA ILE A 603 2.36 -2.26 -30.59
C ILE A 603 3.30 -1.09 -30.89
N THR A 604 4.45 -1.05 -30.22
CA THR A 604 5.50 -0.08 -30.53
C THR A 604 6.65 -0.78 -31.26
N PRO A 605 6.90 -0.47 -32.55
CA PRO A 605 8.03 -1.03 -33.29
C PRO A 605 9.39 -0.60 -32.72
N LEU A 606 10.38 -1.49 -32.78
CA LEU A 606 11.78 -1.20 -32.41
C LEU A 606 12.70 -1.24 -33.65
N ASP A 607 13.86 -0.59 -33.60
CA ASP A 607 14.83 -0.50 -34.71
C ASP A 607 15.09 -1.83 -35.41
N LYS A 608 15.20 -2.92 -34.63
CA LYS A 608 15.44 -4.27 -35.14
C LYS A 608 14.42 -4.71 -36.19
N LEU A 609 13.15 -4.31 -36.00
CA LEU A 609 12.05 -4.64 -36.89
C LEU A 609 12.26 -4.02 -38.27
N PHE A 610 12.63 -2.75 -38.30
CA PHE A 610 12.90 -2.03 -39.54
C PHE A 610 14.10 -2.62 -40.28
N ASP A 611 15.18 -2.93 -39.56
CA ASP A 611 16.39 -3.52 -40.14
C ASP A 611 16.10 -4.88 -40.77
N TRP A 612 15.40 -5.76 -40.05
CA TRP A 612 15.02 -7.08 -40.57
C TRP A 612 14.03 -6.99 -41.72
N ALA A 613 13.05 -6.08 -41.64
CA ALA A 613 12.07 -5.87 -42.69
C ALA A 613 12.70 -5.34 -43.99
N LYS A 614 13.72 -4.47 -43.90
CA LYS A 614 14.50 -3.99 -45.05
C LYS A 614 15.42 -5.10 -45.60
N GLY A 615 16.10 -5.85 -44.72
CA GLY A 615 16.93 -6.99 -45.11
C GLY A 615 16.15 -8.08 -45.85
N ALA A 616 14.94 -8.42 -45.39
CA ALA A 616 14.05 -9.37 -46.04
C ALA A 616 13.61 -8.95 -47.46
N ARG A 617 13.59 -7.64 -47.72
CA ARG A 617 13.25 -7.03 -49.01
C ARG A 617 14.47 -6.71 -49.87
N GLY A 618 15.69 -7.05 -49.42
CA GLY A 618 16.92 -6.70 -50.12
C GLY A 618 17.21 -5.19 -50.18
N ARG A 619 16.58 -4.40 -49.30
CA ARG A 619 16.73 -2.93 -49.25
C ARG A 619 17.78 -2.43 -48.24
N LYS A 620 18.44 -3.35 -47.53
CA LYS A 620 19.53 -3.06 -46.59
C LYS A 620 20.54 -4.19 -46.63
N ASP A 621 21.83 -3.84 -46.65
CA ASP A 621 22.91 -4.80 -46.48
C ASP A 621 22.85 -5.41 -45.07
N TYR A 622 23.12 -6.70 -44.98
CA TYR A 622 23.09 -7.45 -43.72
C TYR A 622 24.31 -8.35 -43.57
N ASP A 623 24.57 -8.74 -42.34
CA ASP A 623 25.61 -9.71 -42.00
C ASP A 623 25.03 -11.01 -41.43
N ALA A 624 25.89 -12.02 -41.28
CA ALA A 624 25.52 -13.29 -40.66
C ALA A 624 26.18 -13.47 -39.27
N ILE A 625 26.66 -12.37 -38.65
CA ILE A 625 27.50 -12.41 -37.47
C ILE A 625 26.67 -12.76 -36.23
N GLN A 626 26.81 -13.99 -35.79
CA GLN A 626 26.30 -14.50 -34.52
C GLN A 626 27.40 -15.31 -33.85
N VAL A 627 27.84 -14.85 -32.68
CA VAL A 627 28.93 -15.47 -31.93
C VAL A 627 28.33 -16.21 -30.74
N ILE A 628 28.46 -17.54 -30.74
CA ILE A 628 27.93 -18.41 -29.69
C ILE A 628 29.06 -18.78 -28.74
N SER A 629 28.86 -18.52 -27.46
CA SER A 629 29.72 -18.92 -26.35
C SER A 629 29.13 -20.13 -25.65
N GLN A 630 29.96 -21.15 -25.45
CA GLN A 630 29.63 -22.32 -24.66
C GLN A 630 30.80 -22.69 -23.74
N VAL A 631 30.64 -22.49 -22.43
CA VAL A 631 31.68 -22.77 -21.44
C VAL A 631 31.29 -23.94 -20.54
N LYS A 632 32.28 -24.65 -19.97
CA LYS A 632 32.03 -25.74 -18.99
C LYS A 632 31.81 -25.20 -17.59
N ALA A 633 32.46 -24.08 -17.26
CA ALA A 633 32.36 -23.38 -16.00
C ALA A 633 32.90 -21.95 -16.18
N GLY A 634 32.39 -21.00 -15.40
CA GLY A 634 32.82 -19.60 -15.42
C GLY A 634 31.87 -18.70 -16.20
N ASN A 635 32.39 -17.55 -16.61
CA ASN A 635 31.63 -16.53 -17.34
C ASN A 635 31.64 -16.84 -18.84
N ASN A 636 30.56 -16.49 -19.54
CA ASN A 636 30.50 -16.59 -21.01
C ASN A 636 31.28 -15.45 -21.67
N ALA A 637 31.25 -14.27 -21.05
CA ALA A 637 32.02 -13.13 -21.49
C ALA A 637 32.33 -12.18 -20.32
N GLU A 638 33.33 -11.33 -20.50
CA GLU A 638 33.72 -10.29 -19.56
C GLU A 638 33.91 -8.97 -20.29
N LEU A 639 33.26 -7.91 -19.82
CA LEU A 639 33.48 -6.54 -20.28
C LEU A 639 34.47 -5.84 -19.36
N ASP A 640 35.55 -5.33 -19.95
CA ASP A 640 36.50 -4.46 -19.28
C ASP A 640 36.09 -2.99 -19.42
N LEU A 641 35.83 -2.32 -18.29
CA LEU A 641 35.37 -0.94 -18.24
C LEU A 641 36.46 0.09 -18.59
N ASP A 642 37.74 -0.30 -18.65
CA ASP A 642 38.84 0.62 -18.97
C ASP A 642 39.02 0.76 -20.49
N ASN A 643 38.79 -0.31 -21.25
CA ASN A 643 38.96 -0.33 -22.71
C ASN A 643 37.65 -0.61 -23.47
N LEU A 644 36.57 -0.95 -22.76
CA LEU A 644 35.26 -1.29 -23.29
C LEU A 644 35.30 -2.45 -24.29
N ASN A 645 36.19 -3.42 -24.10
CA ASN A 645 36.20 -4.66 -24.88
C ASN A 645 35.43 -5.75 -24.15
N ILE A 646 34.77 -6.62 -24.92
CA ILE A 646 34.12 -7.82 -24.41
C ILE A 646 34.95 -9.04 -24.82
N ASP A 647 35.57 -9.69 -23.84
CA ASP A 647 36.26 -10.96 -24.01
C ASP A 647 35.24 -12.10 -23.91
N MET A 648 34.99 -12.80 -25.02
CA MET A 648 34.07 -13.95 -25.09
C MET A 648 34.85 -15.27 -25.04
N TYR A 649 34.38 -16.21 -24.22
CA TYR A 649 35.03 -17.50 -23.97
C TYR A 649 34.21 -18.68 -24.51
N GLY A 650 34.87 -19.79 -24.82
CA GLY A 650 34.20 -21.01 -25.30
C GLY A 650 33.52 -20.80 -26.65
N VAL A 651 34.08 -19.94 -27.50
CA VAL A 651 33.49 -19.54 -28.77
C VAL A 651 33.80 -20.59 -29.84
N ALA A 652 32.75 -21.06 -30.52
CA ALA A 652 32.85 -21.94 -31.68
C ALA A 652 33.15 -21.16 -32.97
N PHE A 653 33.28 -21.86 -34.10
CA PHE A 653 33.36 -21.15 -35.40
C PHE A 653 32.04 -20.43 -35.71
N PHE A 654 32.11 -19.30 -36.39
CA PHE A 654 30.93 -18.53 -36.79
C PHE A 654 31.09 -17.89 -38.18
N PRO A 655 30.00 -17.65 -38.92
CA PRO A 655 30.05 -16.98 -40.22
C PRO A 655 30.11 -15.45 -40.07
N LEU A 656 30.83 -14.79 -40.98
CA LEU A 656 30.73 -13.34 -41.19
C LEU A 656 29.73 -13.01 -42.31
N SER A 657 29.79 -13.78 -43.39
CA SER A 657 28.87 -13.71 -44.51
C SER A 657 28.54 -15.12 -44.95
N ASP A 658 27.24 -15.42 -45.00
CA ASP A 658 26.71 -16.68 -45.52
C ASP A 658 26.75 -16.72 -47.05
N SER A 659 26.46 -15.61 -47.72
CA SER A 659 26.52 -15.48 -49.19
C SER A 659 27.95 -15.61 -49.75
N GLN A 660 28.95 -15.08 -49.04
CA GLN A 660 30.36 -15.16 -49.43
C GLN A 660 31.10 -16.35 -48.79
N PHE A 661 30.41 -17.19 -48.00
CA PHE A 661 30.96 -18.35 -47.29
C PHE A 661 32.19 -18.05 -46.41
N VAL A 662 32.25 -16.84 -45.83
CA VAL A 662 33.36 -16.43 -44.96
C VAL A 662 33.06 -16.86 -43.52
N ARG A 663 33.96 -17.64 -42.92
CA ARG A 663 33.85 -18.15 -41.55
C ARG A 663 35.11 -17.83 -40.74
N VAL A 664 34.92 -17.56 -39.46
CA VAL A 664 35.98 -17.35 -38.49
C VAL A 664 36.09 -18.59 -37.60
N LEU A 665 37.32 -19.07 -37.41
CA LEU A 665 37.65 -20.08 -36.43
C LEU A 665 38.54 -19.43 -35.35
N PRO A 666 38.00 -19.12 -34.17
CA PRO A 666 38.75 -18.41 -33.13
C PRO A 666 39.93 -19.23 -32.60
N ASN A 667 41.07 -18.57 -32.38
CA ASN A 667 42.18 -19.19 -31.68
C ASN A 667 41.81 -19.38 -30.21
N GLN A 668 42.11 -20.55 -29.64
CA GLN A 668 41.80 -20.90 -28.24
C GLN A 668 40.31 -20.77 -27.84
N SER A 669 39.38 -20.78 -28.81
CA SER A 669 37.95 -20.57 -28.55
C SER A 669 37.67 -19.26 -27.81
N HIS A 670 38.45 -18.22 -28.10
CA HIS A 670 38.33 -16.89 -27.52
C HIS A 670 38.18 -15.85 -28.62
N VAL A 671 37.29 -14.90 -28.43
CA VAL A 671 37.07 -13.77 -29.34
C VAL A 671 36.97 -12.52 -28.50
N LYS A 672 37.73 -11.48 -28.86
CA LYS A 672 37.60 -10.17 -28.25
C LYS A 672 36.79 -9.26 -29.14
N VAL A 673 35.63 -8.82 -28.65
CA VAL A 673 34.73 -7.91 -29.34
C VAL A 673 35.04 -6.48 -28.91
N LYS A 674 35.18 -5.59 -29.90
CA LYS A 674 35.52 -4.18 -29.72
C LYS A 674 34.37 -3.30 -30.23
N LYS A 675 34.62 -1.98 -30.30
CA LYS A 675 33.66 -1.00 -30.81
C LYS A 675 33.21 -1.35 -32.24
N ASN A 676 31.93 -1.18 -32.52
CA ASN A 676 31.33 -1.34 -33.85
C ASN A 676 31.70 -2.64 -34.57
N ARG A 677 31.53 -3.78 -33.88
CA ARG A 677 31.76 -5.15 -34.43
C ARG A 677 33.18 -5.51 -34.79
N ASP A 678 34.16 -4.67 -34.47
CA ASP A 678 35.55 -5.06 -34.62
C ASP A 678 35.89 -6.24 -33.68
N MET A 679 36.74 -7.15 -34.14
CA MET A 679 37.07 -8.39 -33.44
C MET A 679 38.56 -8.71 -33.52
N GLU A 680 39.10 -9.28 -32.45
CA GLU A 680 40.46 -9.85 -32.38
C GLU A 680 40.45 -11.31 -31.95
#